data_AF-A0A7X7GUV2-F1
#
_entry.id   AF-A0A7X7GUV2-F1
#
_cell.length_a   1.000
_cell.length_b   1.000
_cell.length_c   1.000
_cell.angle_alpha   90.00
_cell.angle_beta   90.00
_cell.angle_gamma   90.00
#
_symmetry.space_group_name_H-M   'P 1'
#
loop_
_entity.id
_entity.type
_entity.pdbx_description
1 polymer ?
#
loop_
_entity_poly.entity_id
_entity_poly.type
_entity_poly.pdbx_seq_one_letter_code
_entity_poly.pdbx_strand_id
1 'polypeptide(L)'
;MRTVAYLTPLLLTLGIAIACSSEGGREGPRGGGNGGDGNGGDGNGGGLNGSGGLLIEDPVGGPPTGELLEPECQADCEDFPADPIIDGVDDAQRAVLDQPASGAGPCVSEPADGTIFPARWTRPRFNFQGGSVHKITLSAERERHDLVVYTNQSPWYLPAEIWEGLSTNVFNEDITYTIKTSDGSSAPTETTGKFRIVPVAPGGSMVFWGSTGTLEGPYTNALYGFSVGDEAVIHTLAPGDIAGVALSDNANLRQQSTDEPGQSTCVGCHTSTPGGKAVAAVDHWPWNVRLASIEEGVAGSVPDFLTPAGAAMASMTWLGAMTFSEGDWATGARRMVVTWSERSMSGNDAWKTHDGSVLSNEPTQLVWMDLGSDAEMPVDINTATADTYANQNQALQNAIAALQGTAWDVIQRTGDPGHPVLPTWSHDGSKIVYTSTDMPQDGRIGEASEVDIYQVPFAGGNGGEAVPLEGASSPGHYEYYPDYSPDDALVAFNRVDAFTTSGGREDSFNHVYYRPDSDIYVVPASGGEPVRLTSNDPACSSDGSAGSLYNSWAKWAPTSVSDGERTYYFLIFSTSRNSPFDISRGQGRTSPASQLYMTTIIRHASGEIESSPAIYLWNQRVLVDAEGNPSDLGTNNVTPAWDAFKIPPVPPVIVR
;
A
#
# COMPACT_ATOMS: atom_id res chain seq x y z
N MET A 1 -46.78 -38.73 -19.56
CA MET A 1 -46.42 -37.46 -18.90
C MET A 1 -45.53 -37.78 -17.71
N ARG A 2 -44.21 -37.72 -17.89
CA ARG A 2 -43.21 -37.76 -16.82
C ARG A 2 -42.13 -36.78 -17.24
N THR A 3 -42.05 -35.65 -16.54
CA THR A 3 -41.09 -34.59 -16.81
C THR A 3 -39.82 -34.91 -16.04
N VAL A 4 -38.70 -35.01 -16.75
CA VAL A 4 -37.35 -35.15 -16.20
C VAL A 4 -36.83 -33.73 -15.97
N ALA A 5 -36.51 -33.38 -14.73
CA ALA A 5 -35.85 -32.12 -14.38
C ALA A 5 -34.33 -32.31 -14.49
N TYR A 6 -33.69 -31.56 -15.38
CA TYR A 6 -32.24 -31.38 -15.42
C TYR A 6 -31.86 -30.40 -14.31
N LEU A 7 -31.04 -30.86 -13.36
CA LEU A 7 -30.31 -30.01 -12.41
C LEU A 7 -29.06 -29.48 -13.13
N THR A 8 -29.08 -28.21 -13.45
CA THR A 8 -27.91 -27.45 -13.91
C THR A 8 -27.12 -27.00 -12.66
N PRO A 9 -25.81 -27.27 -12.53
CA PRO A 9 -25.03 -26.72 -11.44
C PRO A 9 -24.86 -25.21 -11.65
N LEU A 10 -25.22 -24.45 -10.62
CA LEU A 10 -25.10 -23.00 -10.56
C LEU A 10 -23.62 -22.68 -10.27
N LEU A 11 -22.89 -22.17 -11.27
CA LEU A 11 -21.52 -21.66 -11.11
C LEU A 11 -21.57 -20.33 -10.33
N LEU A 12 -21.03 -20.31 -9.12
CA LEU A 12 -20.74 -19.10 -8.36
C LEU A 12 -19.42 -18.52 -8.85
N THR A 13 -19.41 -17.24 -9.20
CA THR A 13 -18.23 -16.49 -9.64
C THR A 13 -18.02 -15.35 -8.67
N LEU A 14 -16.82 -15.28 -8.12
CA LEU A 14 -16.40 -14.33 -7.11
C LEU A 14 -15.35 -13.37 -7.68
N GLY A 15 -15.45 -12.07 -7.44
CA GLY A 15 -14.32 -11.18 -7.24
C GLY A 15 -14.75 -9.94 -6.45
N ILE A 16 -13.90 -9.45 -5.53
CA ILE A 16 -13.24 -8.11 -5.55
C ILE A 16 -12.05 -8.08 -4.55
N ALA A 17 -10.85 -8.24 -5.11
CA ALA A 17 -9.76 -7.27 -5.05
C ALA A 17 -9.31 -7.08 -6.51
N ILE A 18 -9.77 -6.01 -7.15
CA ILE A 18 -10.42 -6.18 -8.47
C ILE A 18 -9.48 -6.59 -9.61
N ALA A 19 -8.16 -6.37 -9.58
CA ALA A 19 -7.31 -6.86 -10.67
C ALA A 19 -6.70 -8.26 -10.40
N CYS A 20 -7.08 -8.97 -9.34
CA CYS A 20 -6.39 -10.22 -9.00
C CYS A 20 -7.33 -11.32 -8.53
N SER A 21 -8.63 -11.22 -8.75
CA SER A 21 -9.60 -12.13 -8.14
C SER A 21 -10.69 -12.68 -9.07
N SER A 22 -10.55 -12.68 -10.41
CA SER A 22 -11.60 -13.24 -11.29
C SER A 22 -11.31 -14.69 -11.74
N GLU A 23 -12.22 -15.65 -11.49
CA GLU A 23 -12.11 -17.03 -12.02
C GLU A 23 -12.82 -17.20 -13.38
N GLY A 24 -12.06 -17.59 -14.42
CA GLY A 24 -12.12 -18.96 -14.97
C GLY A 24 -13.41 -19.51 -15.62
N GLY A 25 -14.13 -18.76 -16.46
CA GLY A 25 -15.23 -19.32 -17.27
C GLY A 25 -14.80 -19.80 -18.67
N ARG A 26 -14.72 -21.12 -18.91
CA ARG A 26 -14.53 -21.72 -20.25
C ARG A 26 -15.70 -21.38 -21.19
N GLU A 27 -15.48 -20.55 -22.22
CA GLU A 27 -16.30 -20.57 -23.44
C GLU A 27 -15.54 -21.22 -24.61
N GLY A 28 -16.19 -22.18 -25.27
CA GLY A 28 -15.66 -22.97 -26.38
C GLY A 28 -15.45 -22.19 -27.69
N PRO A 29 -14.89 -22.87 -28.71
CA PRO A 29 -14.06 -22.24 -29.74
C PRO A 29 -14.89 -21.49 -30.78
N ARG A 30 -14.50 -20.25 -31.07
CA ARG A 30 -14.86 -19.58 -32.33
C ARG A 30 -13.61 -19.41 -33.17
N GLY A 31 -13.64 -20.03 -34.35
CA GLY A 31 -12.49 -20.23 -35.20
C GLY A 31 -12.07 -19.02 -36.02
N GLY A 32 -10.83 -19.12 -36.50
CA GLY A 32 -10.43 -18.84 -37.87
C GLY A 32 -10.57 -17.41 -38.39
N GLY A 33 -9.44 -16.70 -38.41
CA GLY A 33 -9.25 -15.52 -39.23
C GLY A 33 -7.77 -15.21 -39.42
N ASN A 34 -7.23 -15.59 -40.59
CA ASN A 34 -5.88 -15.28 -41.06
C ASN A 34 -5.62 -13.77 -41.20
N GLY A 35 -4.39 -13.36 -40.91
CA GLY A 35 -3.56 -12.63 -41.89
C GLY A 35 -3.02 -11.27 -41.47
N GLY A 36 -1.69 -11.09 -41.57
CA GLY A 36 -1.09 -9.81 -41.91
C GLY A 36 0.28 -9.52 -41.29
N ASP A 37 1.35 -9.99 -41.93
CA ASP A 37 2.74 -9.56 -41.71
C ASP A 37 2.95 -8.06 -41.97
N GLY A 38 3.88 -7.44 -41.23
CA GLY A 38 4.36 -6.07 -41.48
C GLY A 38 5.66 -5.73 -40.75
N ASN A 39 6.78 -5.98 -41.43
CA ASN A 39 8.17 -5.84 -40.99
C ASN A 39 8.72 -4.40 -41.10
N GLY A 40 9.58 -4.00 -40.15
CA GLY A 40 10.85 -3.29 -40.40
C GLY A 40 10.89 -1.75 -40.30
N GLY A 41 11.90 -1.24 -39.57
CA GLY A 41 12.34 0.16 -39.68
C GLY A 41 13.36 0.63 -38.64
N ASP A 42 14.63 0.21 -38.78
CA ASP A 42 15.79 0.80 -38.10
C ASP A 42 16.03 2.26 -38.53
N GLY A 43 16.48 3.11 -37.59
CA GLY A 43 16.87 4.49 -37.85
C GLY A 43 17.83 5.05 -36.79
N ASN A 44 19.12 4.83 -37.02
CA ASN A 44 20.25 5.36 -36.25
C ASN A 44 20.55 6.83 -36.63
N GLY A 45 20.94 7.66 -35.64
CA GLY A 45 21.93 8.72 -35.88
C GLY A 45 21.78 10.05 -35.14
N GLY A 46 22.78 10.38 -34.32
CA GLY A 46 23.39 11.73 -34.31
C GLY A 46 23.36 12.50 -32.99
N GLY A 47 24.44 12.40 -32.22
CA GLY A 47 24.67 13.20 -31.01
C GLY A 47 25.16 14.63 -31.23
N LEU A 48 25.16 15.42 -30.17
CA LEU A 48 25.94 16.64 -29.99
C LEU A 48 26.40 16.79 -28.54
N ASN A 49 27.71 17.01 -28.38
CA ASN A 49 28.43 17.36 -27.15
C ASN A 49 28.09 18.79 -26.67
N GLY A 50 28.11 19.00 -25.36
CA GLY A 50 28.09 20.32 -24.72
C GLY A 50 28.32 20.26 -23.22
N SER A 51 29.58 20.41 -22.81
CA SER A 51 30.18 20.22 -21.49
C SER A 51 29.90 21.30 -20.42
N GLY A 52 29.88 20.86 -19.16
CA GLY A 52 30.04 21.64 -17.91
C GLY A 52 29.14 21.09 -16.80
N GLY A 53 29.55 20.24 -15.85
CA GLY A 53 30.84 20.16 -15.17
C GLY A 53 30.73 20.74 -13.74
N LEU A 54 29.73 20.32 -12.96
CA LEU A 54 29.72 20.47 -11.50
C LEU A 54 29.72 19.07 -10.90
N LEU A 55 30.76 18.78 -10.13
CA LEU A 55 30.97 17.51 -9.45
C LEU A 55 29.92 17.40 -8.33
N ILE A 56 28.87 16.62 -8.58
CA ILE A 56 28.00 16.10 -7.52
C ILE A 56 28.65 14.78 -7.10
N GLU A 57 29.24 14.77 -5.92
CA GLU A 57 29.66 13.56 -5.22
C GLU A 57 28.42 12.67 -4.98
N ASP A 58 28.60 11.35 -5.03
CA ASP A 58 27.57 10.29 -4.94
C ASP A 58 26.29 10.64 -4.15
N PRO A 59 25.08 10.55 -4.73
CA PRO A 59 23.84 10.67 -3.99
C PRO A 59 23.45 9.30 -3.40
N VAL A 60 24.33 8.70 -2.60
CA VAL A 60 23.95 7.60 -1.69
C VAL A 60 24.09 8.11 -0.28
N GLY A 61 23.22 9.06 0.04
CA GLY A 61 23.07 9.67 1.34
C GLY A 61 21.68 10.28 1.38
N GLY A 62 20.67 9.44 1.55
CA GLY A 62 19.34 9.91 1.91
C GLY A 62 19.42 10.80 3.17
N PRO A 63 18.39 11.62 3.44
CA PRO A 63 18.34 12.40 4.68
C PRO A 63 18.64 11.48 5.88
N PRO A 64 19.33 11.95 6.95
CA PRO A 64 19.58 11.13 8.12
C PRO A 64 18.25 10.58 8.63
N THR A 65 18.07 9.28 8.46
CA THR A 65 16.87 8.56 8.89
C THR A 65 17.08 8.17 10.34
N GLY A 66 16.11 8.46 11.22
CA GLY A 66 16.20 8.08 12.62
C GLY A 66 16.83 9.12 13.56
N GLU A 67 17.08 10.35 13.09
CA GLU A 67 17.63 11.44 13.90
C GLU A 67 16.63 12.58 14.09
N LEU A 68 16.76 13.28 15.22
CA LEU A 68 16.06 14.54 15.45
C LEU A 68 16.82 15.66 14.75
N LEU A 69 16.09 16.41 13.92
CA LEU A 69 16.62 17.57 13.22
C LEU A 69 16.59 18.79 14.14
N GLU A 70 17.68 19.57 14.10
CA GLU A 70 17.78 20.85 14.78
C GLU A 70 17.64 21.99 13.77
N PRO A 71 16.94 23.09 14.11
CA PRO A 71 16.84 24.24 13.23
C PRO A 71 18.20 24.84 12.88
N GLU A 72 18.46 25.06 11.59
CA GLU A 72 19.67 25.76 11.13
C GLU A 72 19.59 27.26 11.40
N CYS A 73 18.37 27.81 11.39
CA CYS A 73 18.05 29.19 11.72
C CYS A 73 17.21 29.29 12.99
N GLN A 74 17.60 30.18 13.92
CA GLN A 74 17.03 30.27 15.27
C GLN A 74 15.92 31.33 15.42
N ALA A 75 15.98 32.40 14.63
CA ALA A 75 15.01 33.50 14.59
C ALA A 75 15.29 34.39 13.38
N ASP A 76 14.30 35.19 12.98
CA ASP A 76 14.38 36.13 11.85
C ASP A 76 14.86 35.47 10.55
N CYS A 77 14.42 34.23 10.31
CA CYS A 77 14.72 33.47 9.10
C CYS A 77 14.11 34.17 7.88
N GLU A 78 14.74 33.99 6.73
CA GLU A 78 14.35 34.64 5.48
C GLU A 78 13.85 33.61 4.46
N ASP A 79 13.29 32.49 4.95
CA ASP A 79 12.71 31.44 4.12
C ASP A 79 11.42 31.96 3.46
N PHE A 80 10.69 32.85 4.15
CA PHE A 80 9.63 33.67 3.58
C PHE A 80 10.18 34.93 2.90
N PRO A 81 9.94 35.13 1.59
CA PRO A 81 10.39 36.32 0.88
C PRO A 81 9.64 37.56 1.35
N ALA A 82 10.34 38.70 1.37
CA ALA A 82 9.75 39.99 1.71
C ALA A 82 8.72 40.50 0.68
N ASP A 83 8.94 40.17 -0.60
CA ASP A 83 8.07 40.58 -1.70
C ASP A 83 6.98 39.52 -1.96
N PRO A 84 5.71 39.93 -2.21
CA PRO A 84 4.64 38.99 -2.50
C PRO A 84 4.86 38.19 -3.79
N ILE A 85 4.46 36.92 -3.77
CA ILE A 85 4.39 36.07 -4.97
C ILE A 85 3.10 36.38 -5.71
N ILE A 86 3.20 36.73 -7.00
CA ILE A 86 2.05 37.02 -7.85
C ILE A 86 1.96 35.98 -8.98
N ASP A 87 0.84 35.25 -9.03
CA ASP A 87 0.62 34.15 -9.96
C ASP A 87 -0.77 34.25 -10.61
N GLY A 88 -0.84 34.75 -11.84
CA GLY A 88 -2.10 34.80 -12.60
C GLY A 88 -3.17 35.79 -12.10
N VAL A 89 -2.82 36.72 -11.19
CA VAL A 89 -3.74 37.73 -10.62
C VAL A 89 -3.30 39.16 -10.97
N ASP A 90 -4.24 40.00 -11.44
CA ASP A 90 -3.99 41.40 -11.78
C ASP A 90 -4.07 42.37 -10.58
N ASP A 91 -3.61 43.61 -10.77
CA ASP A 91 -3.55 44.62 -9.72
C ASP A 91 -4.92 44.96 -9.10
N ALA A 92 -6.00 44.93 -9.91
CA ALA A 92 -7.34 45.24 -9.43
C ALA A 92 -7.88 44.12 -8.55
N GLN A 93 -7.66 42.87 -8.96
CA GLN A 93 -8.00 41.68 -8.19
C GLN A 93 -7.21 41.62 -6.87
N ARG A 94 -5.91 41.97 -6.88
CA ARG A 94 -5.11 42.07 -5.63
C ARG A 94 -5.67 43.13 -4.69
N ALA A 95 -6.02 44.31 -5.21
CA ALA A 95 -6.65 45.36 -4.41
C ALA A 95 -8.00 44.93 -3.80
N VAL A 96 -8.75 44.05 -4.46
CA VAL A 96 -9.96 43.42 -3.90
C VAL A 96 -9.60 42.45 -2.78
N LEU A 97 -8.63 41.56 -2.99
CA LEU A 97 -8.18 40.58 -1.99
C LEU A 97 -7.59 41.23 -0.73
N ASP A 98 -7.05 42.44 -0.84
CA ASP A 98 -6.54 43.21 0.30
C ASP A 98 -7.62 43.89 1.15
N GLN A 99 -8.87 43.88 0.68
CA GLN A 99 -9.99 44.40 1.47
C GLN A 99 -10.24 43.52 2.71
N PRO A 100 -10.85 44.09 3.77
CA PRO A 100 -11.34 43.30 4.90
C PRO A 100 -12.30 42.21 4.44
N ALA A 101 -12.21 41.03 5.07
CA ALA A 101 -13.11 39.94 4.78
C ALA A 101 -14.56 40.29 5.14
N SER A 102 -15.50 39.89 4.28
CA SER A 102 -16.94 40.12 4.45
C SER A 102 -17.67 38.97 5.16
N GLY A 103 -17.01 37.83 5.35
CA GLY A 103 -17.57 36.64 6.00
C GLY A 103 -16.60 35.45 6.05
N ALA A 104 -17.11 34.31 6.51
CA ALA A 104 -16.37 33.06 6.63
C ALA A 104 -15.89 32.56 5.25
N GLY A 105 -14.62 32.18 5.18
CA GLY A 105 -13.94 31.76 3.97
C GLY A 105 -14.21 30.30 3.56
N PRO A 106 -13.44 29.82 2.58
CA PRO A 106 -13.58 28.47 2.05
C PRO A 106 -13.14 27.44 3.09
N CYS A 107 -13.70 26.24 3.03
CA CYS A 107 -13.09 25.12 3.75
C CYS A 107 -11.75 24.75 3.09
N VAL A 108 -10.74 24.49 3.91
CA VAL A 108 -9.39 24.15 3.46
C VAL A 108 -9.17 22.65 3.68
N SER A 109 -9.09 21.91 2.57
CA SER A 109 -8.89 20.46 2.57
C SER A 109 -7.43 20.10 2.83
N GLU A 110 -6.51 20.88 2.28
CA GLU A 110 -5.07 20.64 2.37
C GLU A 110 -4.32 21.97 2.56
N PRO A 111 -3.38 22.06 3.51
CA PRO A 111 -3.40 21.26 4.74
C PRO A 111 -4.66 21.55 5.55
N ALA A 112 -5.27 20.53 6.13
CA ALA A 112 -6.35 20.71 7.09
C ALA A 112 -5.82 21.39 8.37
N ASP A 113 -6.68 22.10 9.10
CA ASP A 113 -6.30 22.70 10.38
C ASP A 113 -5.82 21.62 11.37
N GLY A 114 -4.66 21.84 11.98
CA GLY A 114 -4.01 20.90 12.89
C GLY A 114 -3.15 19.83 12.21
N THR A 115 -2.96 19.88 10.89
CA THR A 115 -2.05 18.96 10.18
C THR A 115 -0.63 19.04 10.74
N ILE A 116 0.04 17.89 10.83
CA ILE A 116 1.43 17.78 11.27
C ILE A 116 2.23 17.10 10.16
N PHE A 117 3.12 17.83 9.51
CA PHE A 117 3.99 17.32 8.46
C PHE A 117 5.31 16.77 9.04
N PRO A 118 5.87 15.69 8.46
CA PRO A 118 7.27 15.37 8.64
C PRO A 118 8.18 16.43 8.00
N ALA A 119 9.38 16.55 8.55
CA ALA A 119 10.44 17.29 7.88
C ALA A 119 10.84 16.61 6.56
N ARG A 120 11.26 17.40 5.57
CA ARG A 120 11.69 16.91 4.24
C ARG A 120 10.65 16.04 3.52
N TRP A 121 9.37 16.23 3.84
CA TRP A 121 8.26 15.59 3.12
C TRP A 121 8.06 16.22 1.74
N THR A 122 7.16 15.66 0.92
CA THR A 122 6.67 16.36 -0.27
C THR A 122 6.03 17.69 0.14
N ARG A 123 6.35 18.78 -0.56
CA ARG A 123 5.89 20.12 -0.17
C ARG A 123 4.36 20.21 -0.08
N PRO A 124 3.82 20.97 0.88
CA PRO A 124 2.39 21.20 1.01
C PRO A 124 1.80 21.84 -0.25
N ARG A 125 0.53 21.51 -0.51
CA ARG A 125 -0.30 22.27 -1.42
C ARG A 125 -1.53 22.78 -0.67
N PHE A 126 -1.98 23.96 -1.06
CA PHE A 126 -3.17 24.59 -0.52
C PHE A 126 -4.34 24.28 -1.43
N ASN A 127 -5.21 23.38 -0.99
CA ASN A 127 -6.40 22.94 -1.72
C ASN A 127 -7.67 23.35 -0.96
N PHE A 128 -8.54 24.12 -1.61
CA PHE A 128 -9.74 24.70 -1.00
C PHE A 128 -10.73 25.13 -2.10
N GLN A 129 -12.02 25.21 -1.76
CA GLN A 129 -13.07 25.61 -2.71
C GLN A 129 -13.56 27.03 -2.43
N GLY A 130 -13.16 27.98 -3.28
CA GLY A 130 -13.47 29.41 -3.13
C GLY A 130 -13.91 30.10 -4.43
N GLY A 131 -13.74 31.42 -4.49
CA GLY A 131 -13.86 32.22 -5.71
C GLY A 131 -12.76 31.93 -6.74
N SER A 132 -12.57 32.82 -7.71
CA SER A 132 -11.62 32.64 -8.82
C SER A 132 -10.21 33.18 -8.56
N VAL A 133 -10.04 33.99 -7.51
CA VAL A 133 -8.75 34.53 -7.09
C VAL A 133 -8.58 34.45 -5.59
N HIS A 134 -7.33 34.34 -5.16
CA HIS A 134 -6.96 33.98 -3.79
C HIS A 134 -5.78 34.81 -3.30
N LYS A 135 -5.80 35.13 -2.00
CA LYS A 135 -4.62 35.58 -1.26
C LYS A 135 -4.34 34.57 -0.15
N ILE A 136 -3.18 33.93 -0.21
CA ILE A 136 -2.68 33.01 0.82
C ILE A 136 -1.60 33.75 1.59
N THR A 137 -1.70 33.75 2.92
CA THR A 137 -0.68 34.33 3.80
C THR A 137 -0.22 33.26 4.77
N LEU A 138 1.10 33.02 4.87
CA LEU A 138 1.69 32.14 5.88
C LEU A 138 2.53 32.96 6.85
N SER A 139 2.37 32.65 8.14
CA SER A 139 3.11 33.28 9.23
C SER A 139 3.67 32.22 10.16
N ALA A 140 4.92 32.36 10.54
CA ALA A 140 5.59 31.56 11.57
C ALA A 140 6.45 32.49 12.44
N GLU A 141 6.50 32.26 13.76
CA GLU A 141 7.24 33.13 14.69
C GLU A 141 8.73 33.27 14.34
N ARG A 142 9.30 32.20 13.78
CA ARG A 142 10.70 32.11 13.38
C ARG A 142 11.05 32.88 12.10
N GLU A 143 10.06 33.22 11.27
CA GLU A 143 10.26 33.92 10.00
C GLU A 143 10.22 35.44 10.19
N ARG A 144 11.13 36.16 9.51
CA ARG A 144 11.18 37.63 9.54
C ARG A 144 9.99 38.25 8.82
N HIS A 145 9.50 37.60 7.78
CA HIS A 145 8.45 38.09 6.89
C HIS A 145 7.30 37.11 6.88
N ASP A 146 6.07 37.59 6.66
CA ASP A 146 4.97 36.72 6.26
C ASP A 146 5.11 36.40 4.77
N LEU A 147 4.93 35.13 4.39
CA LEU A 147 4.77 34.79 2.98
C LEU A 147 3.40 35.30 2.52
N VAL A 148 3.37 36.15 1.50
CA VAL A 148 2.12 36.63 0.87
C VAL A 148 2.07 36.19 -0.58
N VAL A 149 1.00 35.49 -0.95
CA VAL A 149 0.78 34.95 -2.29
C VAL A 149 -0.56 35.45 -2.82
N TYR A 150 -0.58 35.94 -4.05
CA TYR A 150 -1.81 36.17 -4.81
C TYR A 150 -1.85 35.21 -5.98
N THR A 151 -2.82 34.32 -6.03
CA THR A 151 -2.93 33.29 -7.07
C THR A 151 -4.36 33.12 -7.57
N ASN A 152 -4.51 32.68 -8.82
CA ASN A 152 -5.77 32.18 -9.37
C ASN A 152 -5.82 30.64 -9.45
N GLN A 153 -4.85 29.97 -8.82
CA GLN A 153 -4.76 28.51 -8.76
C GLN A 153 -5.35 27.97 -7.45
N SER A 154 -6.06 26.86 -7.56
CA SER A 154 -6.43 25.97 -6.44
C SER A 154 -6.53 24.54 -7.01
N PRO A 155 -5.68 23.59 -6.61
CA PRO A 155 -4.66 23.72 -5.57
C PRO A 155 -3.51 24.65 -5.97
N TRP A 156 -2.90 25.30 -4.97
CA TRP A 156 -1.63 26.05 -5.12
C TRP A 156 -0.50 25.34 -4.38
N TYR A 157 0.59 25.00 -5.07
CA TYR A 157 1.74 24.34 -4.47
C TYR A 157 2.68 25.35 -3.82
N LEU A 158 3.07 25.13 -2.55
CA LEU A 158 4.09 25.94 -1.91
C LEU A 158 5.41 25.80 -2.70
N PRO A 159 6.15 26.87 -3.03
CA PRO A 159 7.42 26.75 -3.77
C PRO A 159 8.41 25.84 -3.04
N ALA A 160 9.16 25.05 -3.80
CA ALA A 160 10.04 24.02 -3.26
C ALA A 160 11.12 24.60 -2.35
N GLU A 161 11.71 25.73 -2.74
CA GLU A 161 12.73 26.44 -1.97
C GLU A 161 12.19 26.97 -0.62
N ILE A 162 10.93 27.42 -0.59
CA ILE A 162 10.28 27.89 0.64
C ILE A 162 10.00 26.72 1.56
N TRP A 163 9.53 25.60 1.00
CA TRP A 163 9.29 24.39 1.78
C TRP A 163 10.59 23.80 2.34
N GLU A 164 11.67 23.82 1.57
CA GLU A 164 12.99 23.35 2.03
C GLU A 164 13.46 24.15 3.25
N GLY A 165 13.36 25.48 3.22
CA GLY A 165 13.67 26.34 4.37
C GLY A 165 12.78 26.05 5.58
N LEU A 166 11.45 26.07 5.39
CA LEU A 166 10.50 25.77 6.47
C LEU A 166 10.73 24.41 7.10
N SER A 167 10.88 23.37 6.29
CA SER A 167 11.07 21.98 6.73
C SER A 167 12.47 21.69 7.29
N THR A 168 13.34 22.71 7.31
CA THR A 168 14.65 22.70 7.97
C THR A 168 14.66 23.53 9.25
N ASN A 169 13.86 24.59 9.32
CA ASN A 169 13.96 25.59 10.38
C ASN A 169 12.77 25.63 11.35
N VAL A 170 11.54 25.38 10.87
CA VAL A 170 10.31 25.66 11.63
C VAL A 170 9.72 24.37 12.21
N PHE A 171 10.33 23.85 13.28
CA PHE A 171 9.90 22.61 13.94
C PHE A 171 9.04 22.84 15.19
N ASN A 172 7.99 22.04 15.36
CA ASN A 172 7.07 22.02 16.50
C ASN A 172 6.41 23.38 16.82
N GLU A 173 6.38 24.29 15.84
CA GLU A 173 5.77 25.62 15.91
C GLU A 173 4.58 25.70 14.95
N ASP A 174 3.57 26.50 15.33
CA ASP A 174 2.39 26.74 14.48
C ASP A 174 2.79 27.63 13.29
N ILE A 175 2.67 27.07 12.07
CA ILE A 175 2.64 27.83 10.83
C ILE A 175 1.18 28.15 10.55
N THR A 176 0.81 29.41 10.75
CA THR A 176 -0.56 29.89 10.54
C THR A 176 -0.76 30.23 9.08
N TYR A 177 -1.82 29.72 8.48
CA TYR A 177 -2.26 30.14 7.15
C TYR A 177 -3.55 30.95 7.24
N THR A 178 -3.64 31.99 6.43
CA THR A 178 -4.88 32.72 6.15
C THR A 178 -5.15 32.69 4.65
N ILE A 179 -6.35 32.26 4.26
CA ILE A 179 -6.78 32.20 2.87
C ILE A 179 -7.97 33.13 2.69
N LYS A 180 -7.75 34.19 1.91
CA LYS A 180 -8.81 35.04 1.38
C LYS A 180 -9.17 34.61 -0.03
N THR A 181 -10.47 34.61 -0.36
CA THR A 181 -10.93 34.32 -1.72
C THR A 181 -12.04 35.26 -2.18
N SER A 182 -12.06 35.56 -3.48
CA SER A 182 -13.03 36.45 -4.12
C SER A 182 -13.28 36.01 -5.57
N ASP A 183 -14.39 36.46 -6.17
CA ASP A 183 -14.65 36.39 -7.61
C ASP A 183 -13.80 37.40 -8.43
N GLY A 184 -12.99 38.20 -7.75
CA GLY A 184 -12.12 39.24 -8.32
C GLY A 184 -12.73 40.65 -8.30
N SER A 185 -13.96 40.79 -7.81
CA SER A 185 -14.68 42.07 -7.75
C SER A 185 -15.38 42.35 -6.42
N SER A 186 -15.80 41.28 -5.74
CA SER A 186 -16.50 41.33 -4.45
C SER A 186 -15.53 41.30 -3.28
N ALA A 187 -15.90 41.89 -2.14
CA ALA A 187 -15.10 41.79 -0.92
C ALA A 187 -14.82 40.32 -0.57
N PRO A 188 -13.59 39.96 -0.17
CA PRO A 188 -13.21 38.57 -0.01
C PRO A 188 -13.90 37.92 1.19
N THR A 189 -13.91 36.59 1.24
CA THR A 189 -14.15 35.81 2.45
C THR A 189 -12.83 35.23 2.96
N GLU A 190 -12.74 34.86 4.24
CA GLU A 190 -11.46 34.47 4.87
C GLU A 190 -11.57 33.26 5.79
N THR A 191 -10.61 32.35 5.66
CA THR A 191 -10.40 31.22 6.57
C THR A 191 -8.99 31.28 7.14
N THR A 192 -8.85 30.94 8.42
CA THR A 192 -7.55 30.78 9.08
C THR A 192 -7.45 29.38 9.65
N GLY A 193 -6.28 28.78 9.57
CA GLY A 193 -5.94 27.52 10.23
C GLY A 193 -4.43 27.43 10.43
N LYS A 194 -3.97 26.29 10.90
CA LYS A 194 -2.56 26.06 11.20
C LYS A 194 -2.10 24.65 10.84
N PHE A 195 -0.81 24.53 10.58
CA PHE A 195 -0.12 23.24 10.53
C PHE A 195 1.24 23.37 11.22
N ARG A 196 1.86 22.24 11.53
CA ARG A 196 3.19 22.17 12.16
C ARG A 196 4.08 21.23 11.37
N ILE A 197 5.39 21.34 11.56
CA ILE A 197 6.38 20.38 11.05
C ILE A 197 7.06 19.73 12.26
N VAL A 198 7.17 18.40 12.28
CA VAL A 198 7.96 17.70 13.32
C VAL A 198 9.41 17.56 12.87
N PRO A 199 10.39 17.55 13.80
CA PRO A 199 11.82 17.53 13.48
C PRO A 199 12.31 16.12 13.05
N VAL A 200 11.49 15.38 12.31
CA VAL A 200 11.76 14.00 11.93
C VAL A 200 11.47 13.80 10.46
N ALA A 201 12.47 13.29 9.74
CA ALA A 201 12.31 12.78 8.39
C ALA A 201 12.03 11.26 8.47
N PRO A 202 10.90 10.76 7.95
CA PRO A 202 10.47 9.37 8.13
C PRO A 202 11.38 8.33 7.43
N GLY A 203 12.17 8.77 6.46
CA GLY A 203 13.07 7.90 5.70
C GLY A 203 12.36 6.84 4.86
N GLY A 204 13.16 5.99 4.24
CA GLY A 204 12.68 4.90 3.39
C GLY A 204 12.00 5.38 2.10
N SER A 205 11.33 4.44 1.47
CA SER A 205 10.62 4.59 0.21
C SER A 205 9.28 3.87 0.30
N MET A 206 8.36 4.25 -0.56
CA MET A 206 7.00 3.73 -0.57
C MET A 206 6.79 3.01 -1.89
N VAL A 207 6.22 1.81 -1.82
CA VAL A 207 5.82 1.04 -3.00
C VAL A 207 4.35 0.69 -2.82
N PHE A 208 3.53 1.04 -3.80
CA PHE A 208 2.09 0.82 -3.75
C PHE A 208 1.59 0.13 -5.00
N TRP A 209 0.49 -0.60 -4.85
CA TRP A 209 -0.16 -1.27 -5.95
C TRP A 209 -1.18 -0.33 -6.58
N GLY A 210 -0.98 -0.03 -7.87
CA GLY A 210 -1.89 0.78 -8.67
C GLY A 210 -2.57 -0.07 -9.74
N SER A 211 -3.90 -0.03 -9.80
CA SER A 211 -4.66 -0.67 -10.88
C SER A 211 -5.35 0.37 -11.77
N THR A 212 -5.28 0.16 -13.09
CA THR A 212 -6.02 0.98 -14.09
C THR A 212 -7.39 0.39 -14.43
N GLY A 213 -7.72 -0.77 -13.85
CA GLY A 213 -8.96 -1.50 -14.13
C GLY A 213 -9.23 -2.64 -13.15
N THR A 214 -10.23 -3.43 -13.52
CA THR A 214 -10.84 -4.51 -12.72
C THR A 214 -10.45 -5.91 -13.19
N LEU A 215 -9.41 -6.02 -14.01
CA LEU A 215 -9.02 -7.28 -14.63
C LEU A 215 -7.55 -7.51 -14.37
N GLU A 216 -7.22 -8.75 -13.99
CA GLU A 216 -5.84 -9.21 -13.96
C GLU A 216 -5.21 -9.19 -15.35
N GLY A 217 -3.89 -9.15 -15.36
CA GLY A 217 -3.12 -9.18 -16.58
C GLY A 217 -1.68 -8.76 -16.33
N PRO A 218 -0.75 -9.15 -17.22
CA PRO A 218 0.67 -8.92 -17.00
C PRO A 218 1.04 -7.43 -16.90
N TYR A 219 0.19 -6.53 -17.41
CA TYR A 219 0.42 -5.07 -17.44
C TYR A 219 -0.85 -4.24 -17.14
N THR A 220 -1.89 -4.84 -16.53
CA THR A 220 -3.13 -4.13 -16.15
C THR A 220 -3.03 -3.49 -14.76
N ASN A 221 -2.03 -3.92 -14.00
CA ASN A 221 -1.73 -3.48 -12.65
C ASN A 221 -0.21 -3.50 -12.46
N ALA A 222 0.30 -2.66 -11.58
CA ALA A 222 1.73 -2.57 -11.33
C ALA A 222 2.01 -2.03 -9.92
N LEU A 223 3.26 -2.21 -9.50
CA LEU A 223 3.83 -1.51 -8.37
C LEU A 223 4.46 -0.20 -8.84
N TYR A 224 4.12 0.87 -8.16
CA TYR A 224 4.72 2.19 -8.33
C TYR A 224 5.41 2.59 -7.04
N GLY A 225 6.49 3.36 -7.14
CA GLY A 225 7.25 3.73 -5.96
C GLY A 225 7.94 5.08 -6.05
N PHE A 226 8.27 5.60 -4.88
CA PHE A 226 8.96 6.87 -4.67
C PHE A 226 9.62 6.90 -3.29
N SER A 227 10.62 7.74 -3.12
CA SER A 227 11.26 7.99 -1.82
C SER A 227 10.66 9.21 -1.13
N VAL A 228 10.86 9.32 0.18
CA VAL A 228 10.42 10.50 0.93
C VAL A 228 11.00 11.78 0.33
N GLY A 229 10.11 12.71 -0.04
CA GLY A 229 10.45 13.99 -0.65
C GLY A 229 10.31 14.04 -2.18
N ASP A 230 10.21 12.89 -2.85
CA ASP A 230 10.07 12.85 -4.30
C ASP A 230 8.72 13.42 -4.77
N GLU A 231 8.75 14.30 -5.78
CA GLU A 231 7.55 14.95 -6.35
C GLU A 231 6.83 14.10 -7.41
N ALA A 232 7.32 12.89 -7.67
CA ALA A 232 6.78 11.96 -8.66
C ALA A 232 6.97 10.51 -8.21
N VAL A 233 6.42 9.57 -9.00
CA VAL A 233 6.59 8.14 -8.83
C VAL A 233 7.18 7.51 -10.09
N ILE A 234 7.87 6.39 -9.91
CA ILE A 234 8.33 5.54 -11.01
C ILE A 234 7.51 4.25 -11.08
N HIS A 235 7.50 3.64 -12.26
CA HIS A 235 7.07 2.26 -12.41
C HIS A 235 8.16 1.34 -11.84
N THR A 236 7.83 0.55 -10.82
CA THR A 236 8.81 -0.31 -10.14
C THR A 236 8.77 -1.75 -10.63
N LEU A 237 7.57 -2.31 -10.80
CA LEU A 237 7.40 -3.71 -11.21
C LEU A 237 5.98 -3.97 -11.71
N ALA A 238 5.84 -4.49 -12.93
CA ALA A 238 4.61 -5.10 -13.40
C ALA A 238 4.65 -6.63 -13.20
N PRO A 239 3.51 -7.32 -13.13
CA PRO A 239 3.48 -8.77 -13.06
C PRO A 239 4.25 -9.45 -14.20
N GLY A 240 4.18 -8.91 -15.42
CA GLY A 240 4.89 -9.43 -16.59
C GLY A 240 6.42 -9.34 -16.49
N ASP A 241 6.94 -8.48 -15.62
CA ASP A 241 8.39 -8.27 -15.42
C ASP A 241 9.01 -9.34 -14.50
N ILE A 242 8.19 -10.09 -13.75
CA ILE A 242 8.65 -11.06 -12.76
C ILE A 242 9.21 -12.32 -13.44
N ALA A 243 10.50 -12.57 -13.24
CA ALA A 243 11.17 -13.78 -13.71
C ALA A 243 10.69 -15.04 -12.97
N GLY A 244 10.98 -16.20 -13.57
CA GLY A 244 10.51 -17.50 -13.08
C GLY A 244 9.09 -17.82 -13.56
N VAL A 245 8.46 -18.83 -12.96
CA VAL A 245 7.16 -19.33 -13.43
C VAL A 245 6.16 -19.56 -12.28
N ALA A 246 4.88 -19.29 -12.55
CA ALA A 246 3.75 -19.49 -11.65
C ALA A 246 3.11 -20.85 -11.89
N LEU A 247 2.61 -21.45 -10.82
CA LEU A 247 2.04 -22.80 -10.83
C LEU A 247 0.54 -22.80 -10.54
N SER A 248 -0.18 -23.65 -11.26
CA SER A 248 -1.58 -23.98 -10.99
C SER A 248 -1.69 -25.15 -10.00
N ASP A 249 -2.91 -25.41 -9.49
CA ASP A 249 -3.29 -26.50 -8.57
C ASP A 249 -2.94 -27.93 -9.03
N ASN A 250 -2.25 -28.13 -10.14
CA ASN A 250 -1.79 -29.44 -10.58
C ASN A 250 -0.31 -29.43 -10.92
N ALA A 251 0.44 -28.44 -10.41
CA ALA A 251 1.84 -28.16 -10.76
C ALA A 251 2.08 -27.91 -12.27
N ASN A 252 1.04 -27.55 -13.03
CA ASN A 252 1.25 -27.01 -14.37
C ASN A 252 1.61 -25.53 -14.32
N LEU A 253 2.21 -25.04 -15.40
CA LEU A 253 2.31 -23.61 -15.65
C LEU A 253 0.93 -22.98 -15.70
N ARG A 254 0.76 -21.91 -14.94
CA ARG A 254 -0.46 -21.11 -14.94
C ARG A 254 -0.65 -20.46 -16.31
N GLN A 255 -1.88 -20.46 -16.83
CA GLN A 255 -2.18 -19.90 -18.16
C GLN A 255 -3.39 -18.96 -18.16
N GLN A 256 -3.96 -18.68 -16.99
CA GLN A 256 -5.12 -17.81 -16.87
C GLN A 256 -4.70 -16.35 -17.07
N SER A 257 -5.43 -15.65 -17.96
CA SER A 257 -5.29 -14.21 -18.20
C SER A 257 -3.91 -13.76 -18.68
N THR A 258 -3.16 -14.69 -19.30
CA THR A 258 -1.93 -14.43 -20.03
C THR A 258 -1.81 -15.40 -21.21
N ASP A 259 -1.17 -14.95 -22.30
CA ASP A 259 -0.82 -15.79 -23.44
C ASP A 259 0.50 -16.56 -23.22
N GLU A 260 1.28 -16.20 -22.18
CA GLU A 260 2.57 -16.80 -21.83
C GLU A 260 2.43 -17.70 -20.59
N PRO A 261 2.46 -19.04 -20.74
CA PRO A 261 2.34 -19.96 -19.62
C PRO A 261 3.41 -19.72 -18.54
N GLY A 262 2.98 -19.59 -17.29
CA GLY A 262 3.81 -19.37 -16.12
C GLY A 262 4.07 -17.89 -15.81
N GLN A 263 3.67 -16.96 -16.68
CA GLN A 263 3.81 -15.53 -16.42
C GLN A 263 2.86 -15.07 -15.31
N SER A 264 3.31 -14.13 -14.49
CA SER A 264 2.51 -13.49 -13.45
C SER A 264 1.53 -12.46 -14.01
N THR A 265 0.41 -12.24 -13.31
CA THR A 265 -0.67 -11.35 -13.76
C THR A 265 -1.20 -10.45 -12.64
N CYS A 266 -0.65 -10.60 -11.43
CA CYS A 266 -0.90 -9.72 -10.30
C CYS A 266 0.37 -9.51 -9.48
N VAL A 267 0.48 -8.31 -8.90
CA VAL A 267 1.51 -7.94 -7.90
C VAL A 267 0.89 -7.26 -6.67
N GLY A 268 -0.38 -7.53 -6.39
CA GLY A 268 -1.08 -7.01 -5.22
C GLY A 268 -0.67 -7.71 -3.92
N CYS A 269 -1.16 -7.17 -2.79
CA CYS A 269 -0.88 -7.71 -1.45
C CYS A 269 0.63 -7.92 -1.21
N HIS A 270 1.44 -6.98 -1.68
CA HIS A 270 2.90 -7.09 -1.66
C HIS A 270 3.50 -6.61 -0.33
N THR A 271 4.72 -7.06 -0.08
CA THR A 271 5.55 -6.55 1.00
C THR A 271 7.03 -6.58 0.61
N SER A 272 7.82 -5.74 1.27
CA SER A 272 9.27 -5.73 1.18
C SER A 272 9.86 -6.98 1.85
N THR A 273 10.96 -7.47 1.29
CA THR A 273 11.86 -8.38 2.02
C THR A 273 12.83 -7.58 2.88
N PRO A 274 13.29 -8.09 4.04
CA PRO A 274 14.24 -7.38 4.89
C PRO A 274 15.49 -6.94 4.12
N GLY A 275 15.82 -5.64 4.25
CA GLY A 275 16.86 -4.97 3.48
C GLY A 275 16.38 -4.27 2.19
N GLY A 276 15.11 -4.42 1.83
CA GLY A 276 14.45 -3.62 0.78
C GLY A 276 14.79 -3.98 -0.66
N LYS A 277 15.57 -5.04 -0.90
CA LYS A 277 16.10 -5.40 -2.22
C LYS A 277 15.12 -6.13 -3.12
N ALA A 278 14.15 -6.82 -2.53
CA ALA A 278 13.15 -7.59 -3.26
C ALA A 278 11.76 -7.37 -2.69
N VAL A 279 10.75 -7.57 -3.53
CA VAL A 279 9.34 -7.60 -3.16
C VAL A 279 8.84 -9.03 -3.24
N ALA A 280 8.01 -9.42 -2.27
CA ALA A 280 7.13 -10.56 -2.38
C ALA A 280 5.70 -10.07 -2.65
N ALA A 281 5.00 -10.65 -3.61
CA ALA A 281 3.64 -10.28 -3.96
C ALA A 281 2.76 -11.52 -4.19
N VAL A 282 1.46 -11.39 -3.94
CA VAL A 282 0.50 -12.45 -4.23
C VAL A 282 0.10 -12.32 -5.70
N ASP A 283 0.32 -13.38 -6.46
CA ASP A 283 -0.13 -13.47 -7.85
C ASP A 283 -1.63 -13.80 -7.91
N HIS A 284 -2.22 -13.65 -9.08
CA HIS A 284 -3.61 -14.03 -9.31
C HIS A 284 -3.80 -15.55 -9.11
N TRP A 285 -5.05 -15.94 -8.89
CA TRP A 285 -5.51 -17.31 -8.66
C TRP A 285 -4.67 -18.35 -9.45
N PRO A 286 -4.16 -19.40 -8.77
CA PRO A 286 -4.51 -19.84 -7.42
C PRO A 286 -3.59 -19.28 -6.32
N TRP A 287 -3.20 -18.00 -6.37
CA TRP A 287 -2.59 -17.27 -5.24
C TRP A 287 -1.19 -17.77 -4.84
N ASN A 288 -0.29 -17.89 -5.81
CA ASN A 288 1.12 -18.10 -5.51
C ASN A 288 1.73 -16.83 -4.92
N VAL A 289 2.80 -16.98 -4.14
CA VAL A 289 3.69 -15.87 -3.81
C VAL A 289 4.82 -15.82 -4.81
N ARG A 290 5.03 -14.65 -5.41
CA ARG A 290 6.11 -14.38 -6.34
C ARG A 290 7.08 -13.39 -5.74
N LEU A 291 8.37 -13.66 -5.91
CA LEU A 291 9.43 -12.78 -5.42
C LEU A 291 10.28 -12.30 -6.58
N ALA A 292 10.57 -11.01 -6.59
CA ALA A 292 11.41 -10.37 -7.59
C ALA A 292 12.28 -9.30 -6.95
N SER A 293 13.48 -9.11 -7.48
CA SER A 293 14.29 -7.94 -7.17
C SER A 293 13.56 -6.67 -7.60
N ILE A 294 13.72 -5.60 -6.82
CA ILE A 294 13.26 -4.25 -7.15
C ILE A 294 14.44 -3.28 -7.31
N GLU A 295 15.68 -3.81 -7.25
CA GLU A 295 16.91 -3.04 -7.38
C GLU A 295 17.09 -2.49 -8.81
N GLU A 296 17.66 -1.29 -8.89
CA GLU A 296 18.01 -0.68 -10.17
C GLU A 296 18.90 -1.59 -11.03
N GLY A 297 18.55 -1.71 -12.30
CA GLY A 297 19.27 -2.53 -13.29
C GLY A 297 18.97 -4.03 -13.25
N VAL A 298 18.32 -4.53 -12.19
CA VAL A 298 17.93 -5.96 -12.07
C VAL A 298 16.48 -6.17 -11.63
N ALA A 299 15.65 -5.12 -11.63
CA ALA A 299 14.23 -5.21 -11.31
C ALA A 299 13.54 -6.33 -12.12
N GLY A 300 12.73 -7.14 -11.44
CA GLY A 300 12.08 -8.32 -12.01
C GLY A 300 12.90 -9.62 -11.93
N SER A 301 14.22 -9.55 -11.68
CA SER A 301 15.06 -10.76 -11.60
C SER A 301 14.76 -11.59 -10.35
N VAL A 302 15.12 -12.88 -10.39
CA VAL A 302 15.07 -13.75 -9.20
C VAL A 302 16.04 -13.21 -8.15
N PRO A 303 15.62 -12.98 -6.89
CA PRO A 303 16.53 -12.54 -5.83
C PRO A 303 17.60 -13.59 -5.50
N ASP A 304 18.82 -13.16 -5.17
CA ASP A 304 19.96 -14.06 -4.91
C ASP A 304 19.76 -15.05 -3.76
N PHE A 305 18.89 -14.73 -2.80
CA PHE A 305 18.58 -15.62 -1.68
C PHE A 305 17.54 -16.68 -2.03
N LEU A 306 16.80 -16.52 -3.14
CA LEU A 306 15.70 -17.41 -3.50
C LEU A 306 16.24 -18.63 -4.23
N THR A 307 16.31 -19.74 -3.50
CA THR A 307 16.69 -21.04 -4.05
C THR A 307 15.57 -21.67 -4.88
N PRO A 308 15.86 -22.70 -5.70
CA PRO A 308 14.81 -23.47 -6.37
C PRO A 308 13.78 -24.09 -5.40
N ALA A 309 14.20 -24.56 -4.22
CA ALA A 309 13.28 -25.05 -3.18
C ALA A 309 12.41 -23.93 -2.60
N GLY A 310 13.01 -22.79 -2.29
CA GLY A 310 12.28 -21.60 -1.85
C GLY A 310 11.23 -21.14 -2.87
N ALA A 311 11.61 -21.07 -4.15
CA ALA A 311 10.70 -20.71 -5.25
C ALA A 311 9.55 -21.73 -5.40
N ALA A 312 9.84 -23.02 -5.24
CA ALA A 312 8.82 -24.08 -5.28
C ALA A 312 7.82 -23.96 -4.11
N MET A 313 8.29 -23.67 -2.89
CA MET A 313 7.44 -23.45 -1.73
C MET A 313 6.61 -22.16 -1.86
N ALA A 314 7.20 -21.06 -2.33
CA ALA A 314 6.47 -19.83 -2.62
C ALA A 314 5.44 -20.00 -3.76
N SER A 315 5.66 -20.99 -4.63
CA SER A 315 4.70 -21.39 -5.67
C SER A 315 3.68 -22.42 -5.19
N MET A 316 3.60 -22.69 -3.89
CA MET A 316 2.44 -23.40 -3.34
C MET A 316 1.18 -22.61 -3.69
N THR A 317 0.14 -23.31 -4.10
CA THR A 317 -1.15 -22.71 -4.40
C THR A 317 -1.91 -22.47 -3.10
N TRP A 318 -2.80 -21.48 -3.12
CA TRP A 318 -3.64 -21.05 -2.00
C TRP A 318 -2.86 -20.45 -0.84
N LEU A 319 -1.82 -19.68 -1.17
CA LEU A 319 -1.18 -18.79 -0.21
C LEU A 319 -1.97 -17.49 -0.08
N GLY A 320 -1.80 -16.80 1.04
CA GLY A 320 -2.35 -15.46 1.26
C GLY A 320 -1.26 -14.41 1.33
N ALA A 321 -1.59 -13.27 1.95
CA ALA A 321 -0.60 -12.24 2.25
C ALA A 321 0.52 -12.80 3.13
N MET A 322 1.71 -12.28 2.92
CA MET A 322 2.94 -12.71 3.57
C MET A 322 3.57 -11.59 4.37
N THR A 323 4.49 -11.95 5.26
CA THR A 323 5.24 -11.03 6.08
C THR A 323 6.64 -11.58 6.37
N PHE A 324 7.54 -10.69 6.74
CA PHE A 324 8.93 -10.96 7.05
C PHE A 324 9.32 -10.23 8.33
N SER A 325 10.37 -10.69 8.99
CA SER A 325 10.95 -10.02 10.15
C SER A 325 12.43 -9.73 9.93
N GLU A 326 12.82 -8.49 10.21
CA GLU A 326 14.23 -8.08 10.18
C GLU A 326 15.06 -8.83 11.22
N GLY A 327 14.54 -8.99 12.43
CA GLY A 327 15.17 -9.72 13.52
C GLY A 327 15.40 -11.18 13.18
N ASP A 328 14.46 -11.82 12.48
CA ASP A 328 14.64 -13.18 11.99
C ASP A 328 15.73 -13.25 10.92
N TRP A 329 15.68 -12.36 9.92
CA TRP A 329 16.65 -12.35 8.81
C TRP A 329 18.07 -11.96 9.24
N ALA A 330 18.19 -11.17 10.30
CA ALA A 330 19.46 -10.83 10.93
C ALA A 330 20.20 -12.05 11.50
N THR A 331 19.49 -13.15 11.79
CA THR A 331 20.11 -14.43 12.19
C THR A 331 20.76 -15.18 11.02
N GLY A 332 20.54 -14.74 9.79
CA GLY A 332 20.93 -15.44 8.56
C GLY A 332 19.81 -16.31 7.97
N ALA A 333 18.68 -16.46 8.66
CA ALA A 333 17.48 -17.11 8.11
C ALA A 333 16.93 -16.32 6.91
N ARG A 334 16.23 -17.02 6.01
CA ARG A 334 15.52 -16.40 4.87
C ARG A 334 14.06 -16.82 4.89
N ARG A 335 13.43 -16.69 6.06
CA ARG A 335 12.07 -17.18 6.27
C ARG A 335 11.03 -16.15 5.88
N MET A 336 10.00 -16.63 5.21
CA MET A 336 8.75 -15.94 4.97
C MET A 336 7.68 -16.55 5.88
N VAL A 337 6.85 -15.72 6.51
CA VAL A 337 5.62 -16.17 7.15
C VAL A 337 4.46 -15.84 6.25
N VAL A 338 3.58 -16.81 6.00
CA VAL A 338 2.46 -16.66 5.08
C VAL A 338 1.29 -17.51 5.57
N THR A 339 0.09 -17.16 5.15
CA THR A 339 -1.08 -18.01 5.38
C THR A 339 -1.25 -19.00 4.23
N TRP A 340 -1.64 -20.23 4.54
CA TRP A 340 -1.81 -21.29 3.55
C TRP A 340 -3.13 -22.01 3.81
N SER A 341 -4.01 -22.04 2.82
CA SER A 341 -5.19 -22.92 2.88
C SER A 341 -4.72 -24.34 2.61
N GLU A 342 -4.83 -25.20 3.62
CA GLU A 342 -4.24 -26.53 3.58
C GLU A 342 -4.76 -27.33 2.38
N ARG A 343 -3.85 -28.03 1.71
CA ARG A 343 -4.17 -28.94 0.61
C ARG A 343 -3.62 -30.32 0.91
N SER A 344 -4.25 -31.35 0.33
CA SER A 344 -3.63 -32.66 0.33
C SER A 344 -2.28 -32.55 -0.38
N MET A 345 -1.21 -32.96 0.29
CA MET A 345 0.15 -33.00 -0.26
C MET A 345 0.59 -34.44 -0.54
N SER A 346 -0.37 -35.36 -0.73
CA SER A 346 -0.09 -36.79 -0.90
C SER A 346 -0.94 -37.44 -2.00
N GLY A 347 -0.30 -38.34 -2.76
CA GLY A 347 -0.97 -39.17 -3.76
C GLY A 347 -1.68 -38.41 -4.88
N ASN A 348 -2.65 -39.05 -5.55
CA ASN A 348 -3.37 -38.51 -6.71
C ASN A 348 -4.32 -37.34 -6.40
N ASP A 349 -4.42 -36.95 -5.13
CA ASP A 349 -5.22 -35.83 -4.67
C ASP A 349 -4.35 -34.62 -4.28
N ALA A 350 -3.05 -34.64 -4.61
CA ALA A 350 -2.16 -33.51 -4.36
C ALA A 350 -2.75 -32.20 -4.91
N TRP A 351 -2.76 -31.14 -4.09
CA TRP A 351 -3.38 -29.83 -4.29
C TRP A 351 -4.93 -29.79 -4.30
N LYS A 352 -5.63 -30.90 -4.04
CA LYS A 352 -7.07 -30.84 -3.75
C LYS A 352 -7.30 -30.44 -2.30
N THR A 353 -8.49 -29.92 -2.03
CA THR A 353 -9.02 -29.76 -0.67
C THR A 353 -9.20 -31.16 -0.03
N HIS A 354 -9.22 -31.23 1.30
CA HIS A 354 -9.29 -32.50 2.04
C HIS A 354 -10.64 -33.22 1.85
N ASP A 355 -11.67 -32.50 1.44
CA ASP A 355 -12.96 -33.06 1.02
C ASP A 355 -13.01 -33.57 -0.43
N GLY A 356 -11.90 -33.46 -1.17
CA GLY A 356 -11.77 -33.89 -2.57
C GLY A 356 -12.40 -32.95 -3.59
N SER A 357 -12.90 -31.78 -3.16
CA SER A 357 -13.31 -30.69 -4.05
C SER A 357 -12.10 -29.86 -4.51
N VAL A 358 -12.34 -28.85 -5.34
CA VAL A 358 -11.31 -27.88 -5.81
C VAL A 358 -11.66 -26.46 -5.35
N LEU A 359 -12.80 -26.28 -4.66
CA LEU A 359 -13.44 -24.98 -4.45
C LEU A 359 -13.93 -24.76 -3.00
N SER A 360 -13.44 -25.51 -2.00
CA SER A 360 -13.97 -25.41 -0.62
C SER A 360 -13.11 -24.59 0.34
N ASN A 361 -13.81 -23.97 1.31
CA ASN A 361 -13.30 -23.28 2.49
C ASN A 361 -12.57 -24.26 3.40
N GLU A 362 -11.30 -24.54 3.10
CA GLU A 362 -10.42 -25.32 3.98
C GLU A 362 -9.83 -24.42 5.07
N PRO A 363 -9.53 -24.98 6.26
CA PRO A 363 -8.94 -24.24 7.35
C PRO A 363 -7.62 -23.63 6.87
N THR A 364 -7.51 -22.30 6.97
CA THR A 364 -6.26 -21.62 6.70
C THR A 364 -5.32 -21.84 7.89
N GLN A 365 -4.04 -22.05 7.59
CA GLN A 365 -2.95 -22.22 8.55
C GLN A 365 -1.97 -21.06 8.42
N LEU A 366 -1.22 -20.81 9.50
CA LEU A 366 -0.06 -19.92 9.46
C LEU A 366 1.19 -20.79 9.31
N VAL A 367 2.00 -20.53 8.29
CA VAL A 367 3.21 -21.33 8.01
C VAL A 367 4.43 -20.43 7.86
N TRP A 368 5.60 -20.97 8.16
CA TRP A 368 6.88 -20.40 7.75
C TRP A 368 7.48 -21.20 6.60
N MET A 369 8.20 -20.53 5.68
CA MET A 369 8.90 -21.14 4.56
C MET A 369 10.32 -20.57 4.47
N ASP A 370 11.33 -21.43 4.44
CA ASP A 370 12.74 -21.05 4.24
C ASP A 370 13.06 -20.88 2.75
N LEU A 371 13.08 -19.64 2.29
CA LEU A 371 13.35 -19.29 0.89
C LEU A 371 14.80 -19.62 0.49
N GLY A 372 15.70 -19.75 1.46
CA GLY A 372 17.10 -20.07 1.29
C GLY A 372 17.43 -21.56 1.32
N SER A 373 16.43 -22.45 1.38
CA SER A 373 16.66 -23.89 1.53
C SER A 373 17.48 -24.49 0.39
N ASP A 374 18.55 -25.21 0.71
CA ASP A 374 19.41 -25.89 -0.26
C ASP A 374 18.89 -27.27 -0.70
N ALA A 375 17.65 -27.61 -0.30
CA ALA A 375 17.03 -28.87 -0.67
C ALA A 375 16.95 -29.04 -2.19
N GLU A 376 17.30 -30.23 -2.68
CA GLU A 376 17.17 -30.56 -4.09
C GLU A 376 15.69 -30.62 -4.49
N MET A 377 15.28 -29.81 -5.46
CA MET A 377 13.97 -29.92 -6.10
C MET A 377 14.07 -30.78 -7.36
N PRO A 378 13.48 -31.98 -7.38
CA PRO A 378 13.71 -32.97 -8.44
C PRO A 378 12.95 -32.70 -9.74
N VAL A 379 12.35 -31.51 -9.94
CA VAL A 379 11.39 -31.26 -11.02
C VAL A 379 11.83 -30.13 -11.95
N ASP A 380 11.85 -30.44 -13.25
CA ASP A 380 11.83 -29.44 -14.32
C ASP A 380 10.39 -28.91 -14.49
N ILE A 381 10.18 -27.69 -14.01
CA ILE A 381 8.91 -26.98 -14.04
C ILE A 381 8.37 -26.75 -15.48
N ASN A 382 9.21 -26.94 -16.50
CA ASN A 382 8.85 -26.84 -17.92
C ASN A 382 8.19 -28.12 -18.48
N THR A 383 8.10 -29.21 -17.71
CA THR A 383 7.55 -30.50 -18.18
C THR A 383 6.05 -30.70 -17.88
N ALA A 384 5.36 -29.63 -17.49
CA ALA A 384 3.91 -29.59 -17.25
C ALA A 384 3.09 -30.16 -18.43
N THR A 385 2.13 -31.06 -18.14
CA THR A 385 1.27 -31.68 -19.17
C THR A 385 -0.08 -30.98 -19.27
N ALA A 386 -0.66 -30.84 -20.47
CA ALA A 386 -1.88 -30.06 -20.71
C ALA A 386 -3.16 -30.48 -19.94
N ASP A 387 -3.20 -31.63 -19.26
CA ASP A 387 -4.39 -32.09 -18.54
C ASP A 387 -4.46 -31.56 -17.10
N THR A 388 -5.41 -30.64 -16.86
CA THR A 388 -5.58 -29.80 -15.66
C THR A 388 -5.80 -30.52 -14.32
N TYR A 389 -6.08 -31.83 -14.28
CA TYR A 389 -6.35 -32.56 -13.03
C TYR A 389 -5.80 -33.99 -13.02
N ALA A 390 -5.03 -34.37 -14.04
CA ALA A 390 -4.46 -35.70 -14.19
C ALA A 390 -2.94 -35.64 -14.31
N ASN A 391 -2.29 -34.69 -13.60
CA ASN A 391 -0.84 -34.68 -13.57
C ASN A 391 -0.35 -35.94 -12.85
N GLN A 392 0.16 -36.90 -13.63
CA GLN A 392 0.73 -38.15 -13.11
C GLN A 392 2.09 -37.91 -12.44
N ASN A 393 2.70 -36.75 -12.65
CA ASN A 393 3.97 -36.36 -12.03
C ASN A 393 3.72 -35.54 -10.76
N GLN A 394 3.71 -36.24 -9.62
CA GLN A 394 3.57 -35.65 -8.28
C GLN A 394 4.92 -35.37 -7.61
N ALA A 395 6.03 -35.41 -8.36
CA ALA A 395 7.36 -35.31 -7.77
C ALA A 395 7.60 -33.97 -7.05
N LEU A 396 7.02 -32.87 -7.55
CA LEU A 396 7.17 -31.54 -6.94
C LEU A 396 6.44 -31.50 -5.60
N GLN A 397 5.21 -31.99 -5.56
CA GLN A 397 4.34 -32.00 -4.39
C GLN A 397 4.92 -32.90 -3.31
N ASN A 398 5.33 -34.12 -3.68
CA ASN A 398 5.97 -35.03 -2.75
C ASN A 398 7.30 -34.48 -2.21
N ALA A 399 8.05 -33.74 -3.04
CA ALA A 399 9.27 -33.08 -2.59
C ALA A 399 8.96 -31.95 -1.60
N ILE A 400 8.02 -31.05 -1.90
CA ILE A 400 7.59 -29.99 -0.97
C ILE A 400 7.05 -30.62 0.33
N ALA A 401 6.18 -31.64 0.25
CA ALA A 401 5.65 -32.33 1.42
C ALA A 401 6.76 -32.93 2.30
N ALA A 402 7.78 -33.52 1.68
CA ALA A 402 8.92 -34.09 2.40
C ALA A 402 9.80 -33.04 3.10
N LEU A 403 9.68 -31.76 2.72
CA LEU A 403 10.37 -30.65 3.40
C LEU A 403 9.67 -30.15 4.66
N GLN A 404 8.45 -30.62 4.95
CA GLN A 404 7.74 -30.21 6.16
C GLN A 404 8.56 -30.55 7.41
N GLY A 405 8.65 -29.61 8.35
CA GLY A 405 9.46 -29.70 9.57
C GLY A 405 10.95 -29.41 9.36
N THR A 406 11.39 -29.12 8.13
CA THR A 406 12.81 -28.80 7.83
C THR A 406 12.97 -27.50 7.04
N ALA A 407 12.22 -27.29 5.96
CA ALA A 407 12.25 -26.07 5.16
C ALA A 407 10.93 -25.29 5.18
N TRP A 408 9.86 -25.88 5.69
CA TRP A 408 8.63 -25.18 6.04
C TRP A 408 7.89 -25.94 7.15
N ASP A 409 7.05 -25.26 7.94
CA ASP A 409 6.14 -25.94 8.86
C ASP A 409 4.98 -25.02 9.29
N VAL A 410 3.97 -25.62 9.94
CA VAL A 410 2.83 -24.93 10.52
C VAL A 410 3.19 -24.33 11.88
N ILE A 411 2.99 -23.02 12.02
CA ILE A 411 3.08 -22.28 13.27
C ILE A 411 1.85 -22.60 14.11
N GLN A 412 2.02 -23.29 15.23
CA GLN A 412 0.90 -23.68 16.09
C GLN A 412 0.26 -22.45 16.78
N ARG A 413 -1.07 -22.38 16.82
CA ARG A 413 -1.84 -21.27 17.40
C ARG A 413 -2.84 -21.79 18.43
N THR A 414 -2.33 -22.42 19.48
CA THR A 414 -3.18 -23.05 20.51
C THR A 414 -4.01 -21.99 21.22
N GLY A 415 -5.33 -22.15 21.27
CA GLY A 415 -6.23 -21.23 21.97
C GLY A 415 -7.02 -20.28 21.06
N ASP A 416 -6.61 -20.14 19.79
CA ASP A 416 -7.39 -19.42 18.79
C ASP A 416 -8.39 -20.37 18.10
N PRO A 417 -9.72 -20.16 18.22
CA PRO A 417 -10.72 -21.01 17.58
C PRO A 417 -10.90 -20.74 16.09
N GLY A 418 -10.39 -19.61 15.58
CA GLY A 418 -10.53 -19.20 14.19
C GLY A 418 -9.32 -19.54 13.32
N HIS A 419 -9.33 -19.01 12.11
CA HIS A 419 -8.34 -19.23 11.06
C HIS A 419 -7.53 -17.95 10.80
N PRO A 420 -6.19 -18.04 10.66
CA PRO A 420 -5.35 -16.89 10.49
C PRO A 420 -5.37 -16.43 9.02
N VAL A 421 -5.54 -15.13 8.83
CA VAL A 421 -5.39 -14.43 7.55
C VAL A 421 -4.59 -13.15 7.78
N LEU A 422 -3.94 -12.63 6.73
CA LEU A 422 -3.30 -11.31 6.74
C LEU A 422 -2.30 -11.11 7.92
N PRO A 423 -1.24 -11.94 8.03
CA PRO A 423 -0.29 -11.85 9.13
C PRO A 423 0.68 -10.66 8.98
N THR A 424 1.18 -10.18 10.11
CA THR A 424 2.37 -9.30 10.19
C THR A 424 3.29 -9.77 11.32
N TRP A 425 4.58 -9.78 11.06
CA TRP A 425 5.62 -10.29 11.97
C TRP A 425 6.36 -9.11 12.59
N SER A 426 6.54 -9.13 13.92
CA SER A 426 7.29 -8.10 14.63
C SER A 426 8.70 -7.96 14.07
N HIS A 427 9.21 -6.73 14.07
CA HIS A 427 10.55 -6.41 13.59
C HIS A 427 11.60 -7.17 14.38
N ASP A 428 11.41 -7.38 15.69
CA ASP A 428 12.29 -8.19 16.53
C ASP A 428 12.22 -9.72 16.27
N GLY A 429 11.23 -10.19 15.51
CA GLY A 429 11.03 -11.58 15.13
C GLY A 429 10.35 -12.46 16.19
N SER A 430 9.96 -11.89 17.33
CA SER A 430 9.44 -12.64 18.47
C SER A 430 7.97 -13.06 18.34
N LYS A 431 7.14 -12.27 17.65
CA LYS A 431 5.68 -12.46 17.61
C LYS A 431 5.10 -12.19 16.23
N ILE A 432 4.00 -12.87 15.93
CA ILE A 432 3.19 -12.62 14.74
C ILE A 432 1.81 -12.20 15.22
N VAL A 433 1.30 -11.06 14.74
CA VAL A 433 -0.12 -10.73 14.85
C VAL A 433 -0.79 -10.99 13.51
N TYR A 434 -2.05 -11.39 13.55
CA TYR A 434 -2.81 -11.76 12.35
C TYR A 434 -4.30 -11.55 12.61
N THR A 435 -5.07 -11.46 11.54
CA THR A 435 -6.54 -11.47 11.64
C THR A 435 -7.01 -12.92 11.80
N SER A 436 -7.69 -13.22 12.90
CA SER A 436 -8.41 -14.49 13.09
C SER A 436 -9.85 -14.36 12.62
N THR A 437 -10.33 -15.32 11.84
CA THR A 437 -11.71 -15.36 11.37
C THR A 437 -12.31 -16.75 11.43
N ASP A 438 -13.60 -16.83 11.76
CA ASP A 438 -14.36 -18.09 11.76
C ASP A 438 -14.59 -18.65 10.34
N MET A 439 -14.57 -17.81 9.32
CA MET A 439 -14.79 -18.19 7.93
C MET A 439 -13.70 -17.59 7.03
N PRO A 440 -12.52 -18.23 6.91
CA PRO A 440 -11.53 -17.83 5.94
C PRO A 440 -12.01 -18.18 4.53
N GLN A 441 -11.40 -17.51 3.58
CA GLN A 441 -11.57 -17.74 2.17
C GLN A 441 -10.20 -17.53 1.53
N ASP A 442 -9.54 -18.53 0.96
CA ASP A 442 -8.31 -18.32 0.15
C ASP A 442 -7.20 -17.48 0.84
N GLY A 443 -7.06 -17.52 2.17
CA GLY A 443 -6.12 -16.66 2.90
C GLY A 443 -6.58 -15.20 3.13
N ARG A 444 -7.85 -14.91 2.84
CA ARG A 444 -8.60 -13.67 3.11
C ARG A 444 -9.82 -13.94 4.01
N ILE A 445 -10.46 -12.89 4.48
CA ILE A 445 -11.69 -12.95 5.29
C ILE A 445 -12.88 -13.29 4.38
N GLY A 446 -13.61 -14.36 4.66
CA GLY A 446 -14.80 -14.77 3.92
C GLY A 446 -16.08 -14.17 4.49
N GLU A 447 -17.15 -14.96 4.45
CA GLU A 447 -18.46 -14.66 5.06
C GLU A 447 -18.42 -14.83 6.58
N ALA A 448 -17.54 -14.07 7.23
CA ALA A 448 -17.23 -14.18 8.64
C ALA A 448 -18.35 -13.66 9.54
N SER A 449 -18.54 -14.29 10.70
CA SER A 449 -19.33 -13.73 11.79
C SER A 449 -18.47 -13.21 12.93
N GLU A 450 -17.19 -13.62 12.98
CA GLU A 450 -16.18 -13.18 13.93
C GLU A 450 -14.88 -12.84 13.19
N VAL A 451 -14.31 -11.66 13.47
CA VAL A 451 -13.07 -11.16 12.86
C VAL A 451 -12.33 -10.33 13.91
N ASP A 452 -11.28 -10.91 14.48
CA ASP A 452 -10.52 -10.30 15.57
C ASP A 452 -9.02 -10.35 15.27
N ILE A 453 -8.22 -9.52 15.92
CA ILE A 453 -6.75 -9.62 15.87
C ILE A 453 -6.25 -10.51 17.00
N TYR A 454 -5.45 -11.50 16.65
CA TYR A 454 -4.75 -12.40 17.57
C TYR A 454 -3.25 -12.26 17.42
N GLN A 455 -2.52 -12.66 18.46
CA GLN A 455 -1.05 -12.73 18.47
C GLN A 455 -0.57 -14.10 18.91
N VAL A 456 0.52 -14.57 18.29
CA VAL A 456 1.18 -15.84 18.62
C VAL A 456 2.71 -15.64 18.67
N PRO A 457 3.44 -16.28 19.60
CA PRO A 457 4.90 -16.25 19.55
C PRO A 457 5.40 -17.02 18.31
N PHE A 458 6.48 -16.54 17.68
CA PHE A 458 7.09 -17.30 16.58
C PHE A 458 7.79 -18.57 17.07
N ALA A 459 8.49 -18.48 18.21
CA ALA A 459 9.14 -19.61 18.91
C ALA A 459 10.00 -20.52 17.99
N GLY A 460 10.75 -19.90 17.08
CA GLY A 460 11.58 -20.60 16.11
C GLY A 460 10.78 -21.35 15.03
N GLY A 461 9.54 -20.94 14.77
CA GLY A 461 8.62 -21.57 13.82
C GLY A 461 7.64 -22.54 14.45
N ASN A 462 7.77 -22.87 15.74
CA ASN A 462 6.86 -23.81 16.42
C ASN A 462 5.51 -23.20 16.77
N GLY A 463 5.43 -21.87 16.90
CA GLY A 463 4.23 -21.23 17.45
C GLY A 463 4.07 -21.43 18.95
N GLY A 464 2.83 -21.36 19.44
CA GLY A 464 2.52 -21.55 20.85
C GLY A 464 1.07 -21.22 21.19
N GLU A 465 0.87 -20.65 22.37
CA GLU A 465 -0.43 -20.10 22.78
C GLU A 465 -0.71 -18.82 21.98
N ALA A 466 -1.83 -18.82 21.26
CA ALA A 466 -2.35 -17.64 20.58
C ALA A 466 -3.38 -16.96 21.47
N VAL A 467 -3.28 -15.65 21.61
CA VAL A 467 -4.16 -14.84 22.46
C VAL A 467 -4.78 -13.70 21.66
N PRO A 468 -6.05 -13.33 21.92
CA PRO A 468 -6.65 -12.15 21.32
C PRO A 468 -5.89 -10.89 21.78
N LEU A 469 -5.67 -9.94 20.87
CA LEU A 469 -5.04 -8.67 21.18
C LEU A 469 -6.09 -7.74 21.81
N GLU A 470 -6.01 -7.54 23.12
CA GLU A 470 -6.91 -6.64 23.86
C GLU A 470 -6.94 -5.25 23.20
N GLY A 471 -8.14 -4.74 22.92
CA GLY A 471 -8.36 -3.50 22.18
C GLY A 471 -8.50 -3.67 20.67
N ALA A 472 -8.16 -4.83 20.12
CA ALA A 472 -8.32 -5.20 18.71
C ALA A 472 -9.04 -6.55 18.53
N SER A 473 -9.80 -6.95 19.54
CA SER A 473 -10.64 -8.16 19.56
C SER A 473 -11.97 -7.89 20.28
N SER A 474 -12.63 -6.77 19.94
CA SER A 474 -13.70 -6.22 20.77
C SER A 474 -15.07 -6.76 20.34
N PRO A 475 -15.91 -7.22 21.28
CA PRO A 475 -17.23 -7.73 20.92
C PRO A 475 -18.07 -6.71 20.14
N GLY A 476 -18.65 -7.15 19.02
CA GLY A 476 -19.50 -6.32 18.18
C GLY A 476 -18.74 -5.51 17.12
N HIS A 477 -17.44 -5.73 16.96
CA HIS A 477 -16.63 -5.15 15.90
C HIS A 477 -15.97 -6.23 15.04
N TYR A 478 -15.53 -5.83 13.85
CA TYR A 478 -14.57 -6.58 13.04
C TYR A 478 -13.27 -5.82 12.98
N GLU A 479 -12.17 -6.48 13.34
CA GLU A 479 -10.82 -5.93 13.43
C GLU A 479 -9.83 -6.70 12.53
N TYR A 480 -9.16 -5.99 11.62
CA TYR A 480 -8.38 -6.63 10.56
C TYR A 480 -7.24 -5.76 10.04
N TYR A 481 -6.36 -6.33 9.20
CA TYR A 481 -5.16 -5.69 8.65
C TYR A 481 -4.21 -5.13 9.72
N PRO A 482 -3.70 -5.96 10.65
CA PRO A 482 -2.73 -5.47 11.62
C PRO A 482 -1.39 -5.10 10.96
N ASP A 483 -0.72 -4.09 11.50
CA ASP A 483 0.64 -3.70 11.14
C ASP A 483 1.42 -3.17 12.36
N TYR A 484 2.63 -3.68 12.59
CA TYR A 484 3.49 -3.25 13.70
C TYR A 484 4.17 -1.91 13.41
N SER A 485 4.25 -1.05 14.43
CA SER A 485 5.12 0.13 14.37
C SER A 485 6.59 -0.29 14.28
N PRO A 486 7.49 0.55 13.75
CA PRO A 486 8.90 0.21 13.52
C PRO A 486 9.70 -0.15 14.78
N ASP A 487 9.17 0.13 15.98
CA ASP A 487 9.74 -0.22 17.28
C ASP A 487 8.97 -1.34 18.00
N ASP A 488 8.04 -2.01 17.32
CA ASP A 488 7.14 -3.05 17.84
C ASP A 488 6.24 -2.59 19.02
N ALA A 489 6.12 -1.28 19.27
CA ALA A 489 5.38 -0.75 20.42
C ALA A 489 3.87 -0.65 20.20
N LEU A 490 3.43 -0.45 18.95
CA LEU A 490 2.04 -0.25 18.56
C LEU A 490 1.65 -1.21 17.43
N VAL A 491 0.35 -1.49 17.32
CA VAL A 491 -0.27 -2.16 16.18
C VAL A 491 -1.33 -1.22 15.60
N ALA A 492 -1.20 -0.88 14.31
CA ALA A 492 -2.26 -0.22 13.55
C ALA A 492 -3.19 -1.28 12.96
N PHE A 493 -4.49 -1.00 12.87
CA PHE A 493 -5.47 -1.92 12.30
C PHE A 493 -6.71 -1.19 11.83
N ASN A 494 -7.50 -1.87 11.00
CA ASN A 494 -8.83 -1.44 10.61
C ASN A 494 -9.89 -1.97 11.57
N ARG A 495 -10.91 -1.15 11.84
CA ARG A 495 -12.11 -1.55 12.59
C ARG A 495 -13.38 -1.08 11.87
N VAL A 496 -14.39 -1.94 11.91
CA VAL A 496 -15.80 -1.61 11.57
C VAL A 496 -16.72 -2.20 12.62
N ASP A 497 -17.94 -1.68 12.75
CA ASP A 497 -19.01 -2.37 13.49
C ASP A 497 -19.31 -3.71 12.82
N ALA A 498 -19.51 -4.76 13.61
CA ALA A 498 -19.88 -6.07 13.09
C ALA A 498 -21.24 -5.99 12.38
N PHE A 499 -21.33 -6.62 11.22
CA PHE A 499 -22.53 -6.64 10.39
C PHE A 499 -22.75 -8.05 9.84
N THR A 500 -23.96 -8.36 9.40
CA THR A 500 -24.22 -9.66 8.77
C THR A 500 -23.50 -9.73 7.42
N THR A 501 -22.43 -10.51 7.37
CA THR A 501 -21.80 -10.89 6.12
C THR A 501 -22.71 -11.84 5.34
N SER A 502 -22.60 -11.86 4.01
CA SER A 502 -23.39 -12.77 3.19
C SER A 502 -22.73 -13.04 1.85
N GLY A 503 -22.74 -14.29 1.41
CA GLY A 503 -22.26 -14.75 0.09
C GLY A 503 -23.05 -14.23 -1.11
N GLY A 504 -24.07 -13.42 -0.85
CA GLY A 504 -24.81 -12.71 -1.88
C GLY A 504 -23.98 -11.59 -2.48
N ARG A 505 -23.17 -11.91 -3.49
CA ARG A 505 -22.34 -11.01 -4.31
C ARG A 505 -21.29 -10.21 -3.52
N GLU A 506 -20.03 -10.27 -3.96
CA GLU A 506 -18.94 -9.36 -3.51
C GLU A 506 -19.18 -7.89 -3.87
N ASP A 507 -20.24 -7.59 -4.61
CA ASP A 507 -20.67 -6.23 -4.94
C ASP A 507 -21.56 -5.60 -3.86
N SER A 508 -21.92 -6.36 -2.81
CA SER A 508 -22.62 -5.86 -1.63
C SER A 508 -21.61 -5.38 -0.60
N PHE A 509 -21.94 -4.31 0.10
CA PHE A 509 -21.23 -3.84 1.28
C PHE A 509 -21.26 -4.87 2.45
N ASN A 510 -21.68 -6.11 2.22
CA ASN A 510 -21.79 -7.18 3.21
C ASN A 510 -20.54 -8.09 3.24
N HIS A 511 -19.36 -7.54 2.93
CA HIS A 511 -18.05 -8.20 3.04
C HIS A 511 -17.06 -7.26 3.74
N VAL A 512 -16.10 -7.80 4.48
CA VAL A 512 -15.18 -7.01 5.33
C VAL A 512 -14.17 -6.18 4.51
N TYR A 513 -13.92 -6.56 3.27
CA TYR A 513 -13.01 -5.84 2.36
C TYR A 513 -13.63 -4.54 1.84
N TYR A 514 -12.81 -3.48 1.80
CA TYR A 514 -13.16 -2.19 1.18
C TYR A 514 -14.50 -1.63 1.69
N ARG A 515 -14.67 -1.63 3.02
CA ARG A 515 -15.86 -1.11 3.70
C ARG A 515 -15.85 0.43 3.70
N PRO A 516 -16.94 1.12 3.32
CA PRO A 516 -16.98 2.58 3.35
C PRO A 516 -16.74 3.14 4.75
N ASP A 517 -17.28 2.48 5.75
CA ASP A 517 -17.28 2.82 7.17
C ASP A 517 -16.08 2.26 7.94
N SER A 518 -15.04 1.79 7.26
CA SER A 518 -13.80 1.40 7.93
C SER A 518 -13.01 2.59 8.43
N ASP A 519 -12.61 2.49 9.69
CA ASP A 519 -11.72 3.42 10.35
C ASP A 519 -10.41 2.71 10.72
N ILE A 520 -9.35 3.49 10.88
CA ILE A 520 -8.03 3.05 11.32
C ILE A 520 -7.85 3.41 12.79
N TYR A 521 -7.37 2.42 13.55
CA TYR A 521 -7.06 2.52 14.97
C TYR A 521 -5.61 2.14 15.21
N VAL A 522 -5.07 2.57 16.34
CA VAL A 522 -3.80 2.09 16.88
C VAL A 522 -3.98 1.61 18.31
N VAL A 523 -3.30 0.54 18.70
CA VAL A 523 -3.32 -0.02 20.06
C VAL A 523 -1.90 -0.37 20.49
N PRO A 524 -1.54 -0.30 21.79
CA PRO A 524 -0.29 -0.88 22.25
C PRO A 524 -0.17 -2.35 21.83
N ALA A 525 1.01 -2.78 21.37
CA ALA A 525 1.25 -4.18 21.00
C ALA A 525 1.13 -5.16 22.19
N SER A 526 1.11 -4.64 23.42
CA SER A 526 0.79 -5.40 24.63
C SER A 526 -0.71 -5.60 24.87
N GLY A 527 -1.57 -4.97 24.07
CA GLY A 527 -3.00 -4.81 24.32
C GLY A 527 -3.32 -3.57 25.17
N GLY A 528 -4.57 -3.11 25.12
CA GLY A 528 -5.09 -1.98 25.90
C GLY A 528 -6.22 -1.24 25.20
N GLU A 529 -6.44 0.02 25.56
CA GLU A 529 -7.45 0.87 24.91
C GLU A 529 -6.96 1.31 23.51
N PRO A 530 -7.71 1.05 22.43
CA PRO A 530 -7.35 1.48 21.09
C PRO A 530 -7.69 2.96 20.88
N VAL A 531 -6.87 3.66 20.10
CA VAL A 531 -7.07 5.06 19.74
C VAL A 531 -7.54 5.15 18.29
N ARG A 532 -8.74 5.71 18.07
CA ARG A 532 -9.24 6.05 16.74
C ARG A 532 -8.47 7.24 16.21
N LEU A 533 -7.89 7.13 15.02
CA LEU A 533 -7.09 8.21 14.44
C LEU A 533 -7.97 9.39 13.97
N THR A 534 -7.48 10.61 14.15
CA THR A 534 -8.09 11.85 13.63
C THR A 534 -8.12 11.87 12.10
N SER A 535 -7.17 11.21 11.44
CA SER A 535 -7.07 11.10 10.00
C SER A 535 -8.22 10.34 9.33
N ASN A 536 -9.06 9.65 10.11
CA ASN A 536 -10.27 9.00 9.62
C ASN A 536 -11.32 9.99 9.14
N ASP A 537 -11.30 11.24 9.63
CA ASP A 537 -12.34 12.22 9.35
C ASP A 537 -11.92 13.18 8.22
N PRO A 538 -12.86 13.62 7.36
CA PRO A 538 -12.59 14.67 6.38
C PRO A 538 -12.49 16.05 6.98
N ALA A 539 -11.55 16.84 6.47
CA ALA A 539 -11.41 18.24 6.82
C ALA A 539 -12.59 19.05 6.27
N CYS A 540 -12.97 18.77 5.02
CA CYS A 540 -14.10 19.40 4.34
C CYS A 540 -15.15 18.39 3.92
N SER A 541 -16.42 18.80 3.91
CA SER A 541 -17.51 17.95 3.40
C SER A 541 -17.37 17.59 1.91
N SER A 542 -16.60 18.38 1.16
CA SER A 542 -16.21 18.07 -0.22
C SER A 542 -15.23 16.90 -0.33
N ASP A 543 -14.49 16.60 0.73
CA ASP A 543 -13.49 15.54 0.74
C ASP A 543 -14.10 14.15 0.86
N GLY A 544 -15.40 14.08 1.16
CA GLY A 544 -16.17 12.88 1.40
C GLY A 544 -17.01 13.00 2.67
N SER A 545 -17.71 11.92 3.02
CA SER A 545 -18.52 11.89 4.24
C SER A 545 -17.78 11.13 5.34
N ALA A 546 -17.70 11.68 6.55
CA ALA A 546 -17.17 10.95 7.70
C ALA A 546 -17.90 9.60 7.87
N GLY A 547 -17.15 8.54 8.17
CA GLY A 547 -17.66 7.17 8.20
C GLY A 547 -18.04 6.59 6.82
N SER A 548 -17.58 7.19 5.72
CA SER A 548 -17.76 6.69 4.35
C SER A 548 -16.56 7.07 3.46
N LEU A 549 -15.37 6.66 3.90
CA LEU A 549 -14.08 7.02 3.29
C LEU A 549 -13.21 5.82 2.91
N TYR A 550 -13.64 4.59 3.18
CA TYR A 550 -12.90 3.39 2.76
C TYR A 550 -11.46 3.36 3.27
N ASN A 551 -11.22 3.83 4.50
CA ASN A 551 -9.88 3.89 5.07
C ASN A 551 -9.36 2.47 5.26
N SER A 552 -8.23 2.11 4.66
CA SER A 552 -7.72 0.74 4.67
C SER A 552 -6.22 0.67 4.50
N TRP A 553 -5.64 -0.50 4.83
CA TRP A 553 -4.22 -0.81 4.57
C TRP A 553 -3.25 0.20 5.20
N ALA A 554 -3.44 0.44 6.49
CA ALA A 554 -2.50 1.21 7.28
C ALA A 554 -1.12 0.52 7.31
N LYS A 555 -0.06 1.23 6.92
CA LYS A 555 1.34 0.78 6.96
C LYS A 555 2.25 1.82 7.57
N TRP A 556 3.11 1.39 8.49
CA TRP A 556 4.05 2.29 9.17
C TRP A 556 5.28 2.60 8.33
N ALA A 557 5.84 3.79 8.51
CA ALA A 557 7.20 4.09 8.08
C ALA A 557 8.22 3.15 8.75
N PRO A 558 9.36 2.86 8.11
CA PRO A 558 10.37 1.94 8.65
C PRO A 558 11.12 2.48 9.86
N THR A 559 10.93 3.76 10.22
CA THR A 559 11.62 4.37 11.36
C THR A 559 10.66 5.14 12.25
N SER A 560 10.95 5.12 13.55
CA SER A 560 10.41 6.05 14.53
C SER A 560 11.56 6.76 15.21
N VAL A 561 11.31 7.97 15.71
CA VAL A 561 12.32 8.78 16.39
C VAL A 561 11.74 9.29 17.70
N SER A 562 12.52 9.27 18.77
CA SER A 562 12.11 9.78 20.07
C SER A 562 13.03 10.90 20.57
N ASP A 563 12.43 11.95 21.15
CA ASP A 563 13.11 13.02 21.88
C ASP A 563 13.17 12.79 23.40
N GLY A 564 12.71 11.61 23.85
CA GLY A 564 12.61 11.22 25.25
C GLY A 564 11.29 11.60 25.92
N GLU A 565 10.54 12.58 25.39
CA GLU A 565 9.18 12.92 25.83
C GLU A 565 8.11 12.43 24.85
N ARG A 566 8.47 12.32 23.57
CA ARG A 566 7.62 11.96 22.45
C ARG A 566 8.34 10.94 21.58
N THR A 567 7.56 10.05 20.98
CA THR A 567 8.00 9.21 19.86
C THR A 567 7.13 9.53 18.66
N TYR A 568 7.78 9.86 17.54
CA TYR A 568 7.16 10.25 16.29
C TYR A 568 7.06 9.04 15.37
N TYR A 569 5.87 8.81 14.84
CA TYR A 569 5.57 7.77 13.87
C TYR A 569 4.82 8.37 12.68
N PHE A 570 4.92 7.70 11.54
CA PHE A 570 4.21 8.07 10.33
C PHE A 570 3.51 6.84 9.77
N LEU A 571 2.26 7.02 9.39
CA LEU A 571 1.39 5.94 8.94
C LEU A 571 0.76 6.32 7.62
N ILE A 572 0.95 5.50 6.60
CA ILE A 572 0.27 5.65 5.31
C ILE A 572 -0.91 4.72 5.20
N PHE A 573 -1.91 5.12 4.43
CA PHE A 573 -3.12 4.35 4.24
C PHE A 573 -3.81 4.73 2.94
N SER A 574 -4.70 3.85 2.50
CA SER A 574 -5.57 4.06 1.34
C SER A 574 -6.91 4.62 1.82
N THR A 575 -7.44 5.63 1.14
CA THR A 575 -8.77 6.19 1.43
C THR A 575 -9.37 6.76 0.15
N SER A 576 -10.70 6.74 0.04
CA SER A 576 -11.42 7.32 -1.09
C SER A 576 -11.67 8.82 -0.93
N ARG A 577 -10.99 9.47 0.02
CA ARG A 577 -11.05 10.92 0.23
C ARG A 577 -10.65 11.64 -1.06
N ASN A 578 -11.46 12.62 -1.47
CA ASN A 578 -11.25 13.38 -2.71
C ASN A 578 -11.02 12.48 -3.93
N SER A 579 -11.73 11.35 -4.00
CA SER A 579 -11.59 10.39 -5.08
C SER A 579 -11.73 11.05 -6.46
N PRO A 580 -10.74 10.92 -7.36
CA PRO A 580 -10.75 11.59 -8.65
C PRO A 580 -11.69 10.94 -9.67
N PHE A 581 -12.00 9.66 -9.49
CA PHE A 581 -12.88 8.90 -10.36
C PHE A 581 -13.51 7.72 -9.62
N ASP A 582 -14.49 7.10 -10.26
CA ASP A 582 -15.14 5.89 -9.79
C ASP A 582 -14.51 4.67 -10.46
N ILE A 583 -14.19 3.64 -9.68
CA ILE A 583 -13.81 2.32 -10.19
C ILE A 583 -15.04 1.45 -10.36
N SER A 584 -15.06 0.66 -11.44
CA SER A 584 -16.11 -0.34 -11.64
C SER A 584 -16.00 -1.45 -10.61
N ARG A 585 -17.14 -1.93 -10.12
CA ARG A 585 -17.29 -3.11 -9.25
C ARG A 585 -17.91 -4.28 -10.02
N GLY A 586 -17.90 -4.21 -11.35
CA GLY A 586 -18.68 -5.12 -12.20
C GLY A 586 -20.19 -4.84 -12.15
N GLN A 587 -20.94 -5.47 -13.06
CA GLN A 587 -22.41 -5.43 -13.12
C GLN A 587 -23.05 -4.03 -13.05
N GLY A 588 -22.35 -3.00 -13.53
CA GLY A 588 -22.83 -1.61 -13.55
C GLY A 588 -22.74 -0.87 -12.22
N ARG A 589 -22.07 -1.42 -11.20
CA ARG A 589 -21.79 -0.74 -9.93
C ARG A 589 -20.42 -0.06 -9.95
N THR A 590 -20.29 0.99 -9.14
CA THR A 590 -19.03 1.70 -8.94
C THR A 590 -18.76 1.94 -7.46
N SER A 591 -17.49 2.22 -7.14
CA SER A 591 -17.08 2.80 -5.86
C SER A 591 -16.04 3.87 -6.14
N PRO A 592 -15.88 4.86 -5.25
CA PRO A 592 -14.80 5.83 -5.40
C PRO A 592 -13.44 5.11 -5.34
N ALA A 593 -12.50 5.54 -6.17
CA ALA A 593 -11.12 5.06 -6.18
C ALA A 593 -10.40 5.50 -4.89
N SER A 594 -9.61 4.60 -4.31
CA SER A 594 -8.70 4.94 -3.22
C SER A 594 -7.47 5.67 -3.74
N GLN A 595 -7.00 6.61 -2.93
CA GLN A 595 -5.71 7.28 -3.06
C GLN A 595 -4.96 7.18 -1.73
N LEU A 596 -3.65 7.41 -1.77
CA LEU A 596 -2.77 7.33 -0.61
C LEU A 596 -2.74 8.63 0.17
N TYR A 597 -2.83 8.48 1.49
CA TYR A 597 -2.71 9.55 2.48
C TYR A 597 -1.75 9.10 3.57
N MET A 598 -1.23 10.06 4.33
CA MET A 598 -0.37 9.83 5.48
C MET A 598 -0.88 10.62 6.69
N THR A 599 -0.65 10.10 7.89
CA THR A 599 -0.87 10.83 9.14
C THR A 599 0.36 10.71 10.04
N THR A 600 0.63 11.77 10.78
CA THR A 600 1.65 11.78 11.84
C THR A 600 1.01 11.36 13.15
N ILE A 601 1.67 10.45 13.86
CA ILE A 601 1.25 9.96 15.17
C ILE A 601 2.36 10.24 16.16
N ILE A 602 2.00 10.82 17.31
CA ILE A 602 2.94 11.14 18.39
C ILE A 602 2.51 10.37 19.62
N ARG A 603 3.38 9.49 20.11
CA ARG A 603 3.20 8.84 21.41
C ARG A 603 3.97 9.60 22.46
N HIS A 604 3.28 10.14 23.45
CA HIS A 604 3.89 10.83 24.58
C HIS A 604 4.43 9.82 25.59
N ALA A 605 5.39 10.22 26.43
CA ALA A 605 5.97 9.37 27.48
C ALA A 605 4.94 8.87 28.51
N SER A 606 3.79 9.56 28.62
CA SER A 606 2.63 9.13 29.40
C SER A 606 1.92 7.89 28.82
N GLY A 607 2.18 7.57 27.55
CA GLY A 607 1.45 6.58 26.76
C GLY A 607 0.29 7.17 25.95
N GLU A 608 -0.02 8.46 26.10
CA GLU A 608 -1.03 9.16 25.29
C GLU A 608 -0.62 9.19 23.81
N ILE A 609 -1.59 8.98 22.91
CA ILE A 609 -1.39 9.00 21.47
C ILE A 609 -2.14 10.21 20.88
N GLU A 610 -1.39 11.10 20.24
CA GLU A 610 -1.89 12.20 19.41
C GLU A 610 -1.78 11.79 17.93
N SER A 611 -2.78 12.11 17.12
CA SER A 611 -2.76 11.86 15.67
C SER A 611 -3.22 13.09 14.90
N SER A 612 -2.62 13.36 13.74
CA SER A 612 -2.96 14.52 12.91
C SER A 612 -4.05 14.20 11.87
N PRO A 613 -4.72 15.23 11.32
CA PRO A 613 -5.42 15.11 10.04
C PRO A 613 -4.56 14.48 8.94
N ALA A 614 -5.22 13.92 7.93
CA ALA A 614 -4.59 13.23 6.82
C ALA A 614 -3.91 14.19 5.83
N ILE A 615 -2.70 13.85 5.39
CA ILE A 615 -1.91 14.52 4.35
C ILE A 615 -2.06 13.73 3.06
N TYR A 616 -2.49 14.38 1.97
CA TYR A 616 -2.57 13.74 0.66
C TYR A 616 -1.19 13.63 0.01
N LEU A 617 -0.88 12.45 -0.53
CA LEU A 617 0.35 12.20 -1.29
C LEU A 617 0.13 12.59 -2.76
N TRP A 618 0.14 13.88 -3.07
CA TRP A 618 -0.22 14.36 -4.41
C TRP A 618 0.72 13.86 -5.52
N ASN A 619 1.97 13.54 -5.18
CA ASN A 619 2.99 13.00 -6.09
C ASN A 619 2.59 11.62 -6.66
N GLN A 620 1.72 10.87 -5.99
CA GLN A 620 1.25 9.54 -6.44
C GLN A 620 0.56 9.54 -7.82
N ARG A 621 0.21 10.72 -8.33
CA ARG A 621 -0.44 10.93 -9.63
C ARG A 621 0.51 11.39 -10.74
N VAL A 622 1.80 11.55 -10.43
CA VAL A 622 2.80 12.02 -11.39
C VAL A 622 3.75 10.88 -11.68
N LEU A 623 3.49 10.11 -12.75
CA LEU A 623 4.38 9.05 -13.20
C LEU A 623 5.46 9.65 -14.10
N VAL A 624 6.71 9.32 -13.82
CA VAL A 624 7.87 9.75 -14.62
C VAL A 624 8.54 8.56 -15.29
N ASP A 625 8.91 8.74 -16.56
CA ASP A 625 9.74 7.77 -17.29
C ASP A 625 11.22 7.90 -16.92
N ALA A 626 12.06 7.01 -17.47
CA ALA A 626 13.50 7.01 -17.21
C ALA A 626 14.21 8.29 -17.69
N GLU A 627 13.61 9.00 -18.64
CA GLU A 627 14.08 10.29 -19.15
C GLU A 627 13.59 11.50 -18.32
N GLY A 628 12.74 11.26 -17.31
CA GLY A 628 12.17 12.28 -16.44
C GLY A 628 10.97 13.04 -17.02
N ASN A 629 10.30 12.50 -18.04
CA ASN A 629 9.08 13.10 -18.58
C ASN A 629 7.87 12.70 -17.71
N PRO A 630 7.11 13.67 -17.17
CA PRO A 630 5.95 13.39 -16.35
C PRO A 630 4.69 13.07 -17.17
N SER A 631 3.84 12.22 -16.61
CA SER A 631 2.50 11.87 -17.10
C SER A 631 1.52 11.69 -15.94
N ASP A 632 0.22 11.86 -16.18
CA ASP A 632 -0.81 11.63 -15.15
C ASP A 632 -1.00 10.12 -14.93
N LEU A 633 -0.94 9.71 -13.67
CA LEU A 633 -1.19 8.35 -13.24
C LEU A 633 -2.59 8.25 -12.62
N GLY A 634 -3.54 7.79 -13.42
CA GLY A 634 -4.92 7.55 -13.01
C GLY A 634 -5.14 6.12 -12.54
N THR A 635 -4.67 5.78 -11.34
CA THR A 635 -4.81 4.44 -10.74
C THR A 635 -5.59 4.46 -9.43
N ASN A 636 -6.28 3.35 -9.17
CA ASN A 636 -6.79 3.06 -7.83
C ASN A 636 -5.63 2.53 -6.98
N ASN A 637 -5.22 3.32 -5.99
CA ASN A 637 -4.01 3.07 -5.22
C ASN A 637 -4.39 2.45 -3.88
N VAL A 638 -3.97 1.20 -3.69
CA VAL A 638 -4.31 0.35 -2.55
C VAL A 638 -3.09 -0.47 -2.13
N THR A 639 -3.16 -1.12 -0.97
CA THR A 639 -2.07 -1.93 -0.39
C THR A 639 -0.70 -1.22 -0.46
N PRO A 640 -0.56 0.01 0.06
CA PRO A 640 0.75 0.62 0.13
C PRO A 640 1.68 -0.21 1.02
N ALA A 641 2.98 -0.09 0.82
CA ALA A 641 4.03 -0.58 1.71
C ALA A 641 5.07 0.52 1.87
N TRP A 642 5.56 0.74 3.10
CA TRP A 642 6.59 1.72 3.39
C TRP A 642 7.75 1.02 4.10
N ASP A 643 8.90 0.99 3.44
CA ASP A 643 10.08 0.30 3.93
C ASP A 643 11.34 0.94 3.33
N ALA A 644 12.54 0.46 3.64
CA ALA A 644 13.79 0.86 3.04
C ALA A 644 14.00 0.26 1.63
N PHE A 645 12.95 0.23 0.79
CA PHE A 645 13.01 -0.33 -0.57
C PHE A 645 14.17 0.25 -1.37
N LYS A 646 14.84 -0.60 -2.13
CA LYS A 646 15.94 -0.23 -3.04
C LYS A 646 15.42 0.00 -4.46
N ILE A 647 14.35 0.78 -4.58
CA ILE A 647 13.81 1.17 -5.89
C ILE A 647 14.82 2.06 -6.64
N PRO A 648 14.76 2.11 -7.98
CA PRO A 648 15.49 3.12 -8.74
C PRO A 648 15.16 4.54 -8.25
N PRO A 649 16.11 5.49 -8.31
CA PRO A 649 15.83 6.87 -7.94
C PRO A 649 14.76 7.48 -8.86
N VAL A 650 13.87 8.28 -8.29
CA VAL A 650 12.89 9.04 -9.09
C VAL A 650 13.63 10.19 -9.79
N PRO A 651 13.57 10.29 -11.13
CA PRO A 651 14.14 11.42 -11.84
C PRO A 651 13.56 12.76 -11.34
N PRO A 652 14.38 13.81 -11.18
CA PRO A 652 13.89 15.11 -10.74
C PRO A 652 12.85 15.68 -11.71
N VAL A 653 11.69 16.09 -11.18
CA VAL A 653 10.62 16.71 -11.96
C VAL A 653 10.14 17.98 -11.27
N ILE A 654 9.87 19.01 -12.07
CA ILE A 654 9.25 20.24 -11.60
C ILE A 654 7.74 20.11 -11.83
N VAL A 655 7.01 19.81 -10.77
CA VAL A 655 5.53 19.85 -10.79
C VAL A 655 5.11 21.31 -10.59
N ARG A 656 4.41 21.88 -11.57
CA ARG A 656 3.95 23.28 -11.53
C ARG A 656 2.50 23.38 -11.13
#